data_AF-R5CF22-F1
#
_entry.id   AF-R5CF22-F1
#
_cell.length_a   1.000
_cell.length_b   1.000
_cell.length_c   1.000
_cell.angle_alpha   90.00
_cell.angle_beta   90.00
_cell.angle_gamma   90.00
#
_symmetry.space_group_name_H-M   'P 1'
#
loop_
_entity.id
_entity.type
_entity.pdbx_description
1 polymer ?
#
loop_
_entity_poly.entity_id
_entity_poly.type
_entity_poly.pdbx_seq_one_letter_code
_entity_poly.pdbx_strand_id
1 'polypeptide(L)'
;MRKLITCILSLVPMVMCAQSRADMATSDSLFASGVGLYQQGKYEDAIPLFKESDRIDKARLDETSNRRHYSAMWLASCYYMLGDTATAAKHYKFYSIPPVDRRLTVKSDSLLQLGTECYNSNDYAKALQYYSEAEKTERSILDDSRIFHSSYTILLIADCYSRLNDARALEYAKRYSDIIRKCLGAESEHYGISLSDMALYHADYGKYDEAKSIEMEAMDIFKKIFGKRNIRYANSLSNMALYNAGQKNYGEAVRFETEAMNIYGEILGKDNPEYANSLCLLSDYEFQLGNFDEAVRFRTEACNIYEKTFGKESPEYANSLNYLALYLSEKGDHGEAVMLGTEALRAVGKIVGKESIYYATSLSRLASYEAKQGNYDAAIRHETEALEIKGEVSGKGHYDYSASLSNLATYYYLSGKHDEALQLGTRALEISKRILGRDNPEYITLLRNVADYNAALGHYDKAAKMETEALETNEKIFGKENIHYANSLLNMSVYCTKAGDKKASKYYADAMELIPNIFKRSFIGSNANKKDSLCKQYGILFEPIIHRIAYESRSDAYYKDGYDSALMGKGMSLDNGMDLDSPAKEDGSNGTKTMYNSLADLYSRINNIYEQPQSARPTGLDSLKNEARRLDEKLQQCHDEYGDFIRNLSTDWQQVRQTLGDNDLAVEFVTFPASEGSLIYAAYCLRKGMDSPKMYLLFEGNELKHIDKQNLYSTTTVGKLVWKPLENELQNVENVYFAPSGALNDMAIESVPQWNGEGLMSDKWKMHRLASTGKLASIRKTGN
;
A
#
# COMPACT_ATOMS: atom_id res chain seq x y z
N MET A 1 -60.42 29.07 67.72
CA MET A 1 -60.95 27.69 67.63
C MET A 1 -60.45 27.02 66.33
N ARG A 2 -59.14 26.76 66.22
CA ARG A 2 -58.55 25.95 65.13
C ARG A 2 -57.43 25.06 65.70
N LYS A 3 -57.81 24.21 66.65
CA LYS A 3 -57.18 22.89 66.82
C LYS A 3 -57.80 22.01 65.73
N LEU A 4 -57.11 21.74 64.61
CA LEU A 4 -57.30 20.55 63.73
C LEU A 4 -56.59 20.56 62.35
N ILE A 5 -55.56 21.39 62.08
CA ILE A 5 -54.86 21.30 60.78
C ILE A 5 -53.35 21.49 60.96
N THR A 6 -52.66 20.48 61.49
CA THR A 6 -51.17 20.46 61.51
C THR A 6 -50.56 19.04 61.47
N CYS A 7 -51.30 18.00 61.08
CA CYS A 7 -50.77 16.63 61.01
C CYS A 7 -50.98 15.89 59.67
N ILE A 8 -51.41 16.53 58.58
CA ILE A 8 -51.73 15.81 57.32
C ILE A 8 -50.69 16.05 56.20
N LEU A 9 -49.80 17.05 56.29
CA LEU A 9 -48.89 17.39 55.17
C LEU A 9 -47.46 16.80 55.24
N SER A 10 -47.09 16.09 56.31
CA SER A 10 -45.84 15.29 56.37
C SER A 10 -46.05 13.80 56.09
N LEU A 11 -47.30 13.33 56.11
CA LEU A 11 -47.65 11.93 55.87
C LEU A 11 -47.87 11.61 54.40
N VAL A 12 -48.30 12.54 53.54
CA VAL A 12 -48.59 12.23 52.13
C VAL A 12 -47.32 11.89 51.31
N PRO A 13 -46.18 12.61 51.42
CA PRO A 13 -44.96 12.20 50.74
C PRO A 13 -44.37 10.91 51.32
N MET A 14 -44.48 10.70 52.64
CA MET A 14 -44.02 9.46 53.30
C MET A 14 -44.89 8.26 52.96
N VAL A 15 -46.21 8.43 52.85
CA VAL A 15 -47.17 7.37 52.50
C VAL A 15 -47.06 7.05 51.01
N MET A 16 -46.92 8.04 50.11
CA MET A 16 -46.65 7.77 48.70
C MET A 16 -45.27 7.13 48.48
N CYS A 17 -44.24 7.54 49.24
CA CYS A 17 -42.93 6.89 49.19
C CYS A 17 -42.98 5.46 49.75
N ALA A 18 -43.68 5.22 50.86
CA ALA A 18 -43.86 3.90 51.46
C ALA A 18 -44.69 2.97 50.57
N GLN A 19 -45.74 3.48 49.92
CA GLN A 19 -46.59 2.74 49.01
C GLN A 19 -45.88 2.45 47.68
N SER A 20 -45.06 3.38 47.18
CA SER A 20 -44.17 3.10 46.05
C SER A 20 -43.13 2.03 46.40
N ARG A 21 -42.56 2.04 47.61
CA ARG A 21 -41.63 1.00 48.05
C ARG A 21 -42.31 -0.37 48.22
N ALA A 22 -43.54 -0.39 48.72
CA ALA A 22 -44.32 -1.62 48.85
C ALA A 22 -44.65 -2.20 47.47
N ASP A 23 -45.12 -1.39 46.52
CA ASP A 23 -45.40 -1.82 45.15
C ASP A 23 -44.15 -2.35 44.45
N MET A 24 -43.01 -1.66 44.62
CA MET A 24 -41.74 -2.10 44.03
C MET A 24 -41.25 -3.42 44.63
N ALA A 25 -41.43 -3.63 45.94
CA ALA A 25 -41.13 -4.91 46.59
C ALA A 25 -42.06 -6.04 46.13
N THR A 26 -43.34 -5.74 45.87
CA THR A 26 -44.28 -6.70 45.27
C THR A 26 -43.85 -7.08 43.86
N SER A 27 -43.49 -6.09 43.03
CA SER A 27 -42.96 -6.34 41.69
C SER A 27 -41.69 -7.20 41.74
N ASP A 28 -40.77 -6.92 42.67
CA ASP A 28 -39.53 -7.68 42.82
C ASP A 28 -39.77 -9.14 43.22
N SER A 29 -40.77 -9.39 44.07
CA SER A 29 -41.19 -10.75 44.46
C SER A 29 -41.83 -11.50 43.30
N LEU A 30 -42.75 -10.86 42.57
CA LEU A 30 -43.42 -11.46 41.41
C LEU A 30 -42.41 -11.81 40.31
N PHE A 31 -41.49 -10.90 40.04
CA PHE A 31 -40.41 -11.12 39.09
C PHE A 31 -39.53 -12.29 39.51
N ALA A 32 -39.09 -12.35 40.77
CA ALA A 32 -38.26 -13.44 41.27
C ALA A 32 -38.95 -14.81 41.17
N SER A 33 -40.24 -14.89 41.50
CA SER A 33 -41.04 -16.10 41.31
C SER A 33 -41.20 -16.47 39.82
N GLY A 34 -41.41 -15.49 38.95
CA GLY A 34 -41.46 -15.67 37.50
C GLY A 34 -40.17 -16.24 36.94
N VAL A 35 -39.01 -15.70 37.35
CA VAL A 35 -37.69 -16.21 36.97
C VAL A 35 -37.49 -17.66 37.43
N GLY A 36 -37.91 -18.00 38.65
CA GLY A 36 -37.83 -19.36 39.17
C GLY A 36 -38.64 -20.38 38.35
N LEU A 37 -39.83 -20.00 37.89
CA LEU A 37 -40.67 -20.84 37.01
C LEU A 37 -40.10 -20.93 35.58
N TYR A 38 -39.61 -19.81 35.06
CA TYR A 38 -38.93 -19.75 33.77
C TYR A 38 -37.76 -20.73 33.70
N GLN A 39 -36.91 -20.75 34.74
CA GLN A 39 -35.74 -21.64 34.83
C GLN A 39 -36.12 -23.13 34.91
N GLN A 40 -37.34 -23.46 35.34
CA GLN A 40 -37.89 -24.81 35.35
C GLN A 40 -38.55 -25.20 34.01
N GLY A 41 -38.53 -24.33 33.00
CA GLY A 41 -39.23 -24.54 31.73
C GLY A 41 -40.75 -24.34 31.80
N LYS A 42 -41.27 -23.80 32.91
CA LYS A 42 -42.71 -23.56 33.12
C LYS A 42 -43.12 -22.18 32.63
N TYR A 43 -43.03 -21.97 31.32
CA TYR A 43 -43.21 -20.65 30.72
C TYR A 43 -44.66 -20.12 30.85
N GLU A 44 -45.65 -21.01 30.72
CA GLU A 44 -47.07 -20.64 30.87
C GLU A 44 -47.38 -20.11 32.28
N ASP A 45 -46.82 -20.74 33.32
CA ASP A 45 -46.99 -20.33 34.71
C ASP A 45 -46.23 -19.03 35.05
N ALA A 46 -45.13 -18.75 34.34
CA ALA A 46 -44.31 -17.55 34.54
C ALA A 46 -44.93 -16.29 33.91
N ILE A 47 -45.67 -16.42 32.80
CA ILE A 47 -46.32 -15.31 32.07
C ILE A 47 -47.16 -14.39 32.97
N PRO A 48 -48.11 -14.87 33.80
CA PRO A 48 -48.94 -14.00 34.62
C PRO A 48 -48.11 -13.20 35.65
N LEU A 49 -47.03 -13.78 36.17
CA LEU A 49 -46.14 -13.12 37.12
C LEU A 49 -45.34 -11.99 36.46
N PHE A 50 -44.78 -12.22 35.27
CA PHE A 50 -44.06 -11.19 34.53
C PHE A 50 -44.99 -10.08 34.01
N LYS A 51 -46.21 -10.42 33.58
CA LYS A 51 -47.22 -9.42 33.19
C LYS A 51 -47.55 -8.46 34.33
N GLU A 52 -47.76 -9.01 35.53
CA GLU A 52 -48.13 -8.20 36.68
C GLU A 52 -46.94 -7.37 37.18
N SER A 53 -45.74 -7.94 37.20
CA SER A 53 -44.52 -7.19 37.52
C SER A 53 -44.26 -6.06 36.51
N ASP A 54 -44.41 -6.30 35.20
CA ASP A 54 -44.26 -5.28 34.14
C ASP A 54 -45.28 -4.14 34.29
N ARG A 55 -46.52 -4.48 34.66
CA ARG A 55 -47.58 -3.50 34.92
C ARG A 55 -47.22 -2.59 36.08
N ILE A 56 -46.72 -3.15 37.19
CA ILE A 56 -46.31 -2.38 38.37
C ILE A 56 -45.12 -1.48 38.05
N ASP A 57 -44.08 -2.02 37.41
CA ASP A 57 -42.86 -1.27 37.08
C ASP A 57 -43.17 -0.11 36.13
N LYS A 58 -43.99 -0.31 35.08
CA LYS A 58 -44.39 0.78 34.17
C LYS A 58 -45.28 1.85 34.80
N ALA A 59 -46.03 1.50 35.83
CA ALA A 59 -46.88 2.45 36.57
C ALA A 59 -46.10 3.28 37.59
N ARG A 60 -44.91 2.84 38.00
CA ARG A 60 -44.11 3.45 39.07
C ARG A 60 -42.78 4.04 38.60
N LEU A 61 -42.23 3.56 37.49
CA LEU A 61 -40.97 4.01 36.92
C LEU A 61 -41.20 4.85 35.66
N ASP A 62 -40.43 5.93 35.54
CA ASP A 62 -40.37 6.74 34.33
C ASP A 62 -39.59 6.04 33.21
N GLU A 63 -39.69 6.59 32.00
CA GLU A 63 -39.09 6.03 30.78
C GLU A 63 -37.56 6.01 30.77
N THR A 64 -36.91 6.76 31.66
CA THR A 64 -35.44 6.79 31.79
C THR A 64 -34.92 5.68 32.71
N SER A 65 -35.80 5.02 33.46
CA SER A 65 -35.40 3.94 34.35
C SER A 65 -35.10 2.65 33.57
N ASN A 66 -33.84 2.20 33.66
CA ASN A 66 -33.40 0.94 33.07
C ASN A 66 -34.27 -0.26 33.51
N ARG A 67 -34.76 -0.28 34.76
CA ARG A 67 -35.61 -1.35 35.32
C ARG A 67 -36.96 -1.48 34.63
N ARG A 68 -37.51 -0.40 34.04
CA ARG A 68 -38.89 -0.33 33.55
C ARG A 68 -39.27 -1.41 32.53
N HIS A 69 -38.29 -1.97 31.83
CA HIS A 69 -38.49 -2.95 30.77
C HIS A 69 -38.04 -4.37 31.13
N TYR A 70 -37.63 -4.63 32.38
CA TYR A 70 -37.07 -5.93 32.76
C TYR A 70 -38.09 -7.04 32.65
N SER A 71 -39.28 -6.87 33.24
CA SER A 71 -40.34 -7.89 33.21
C SER A 71 -40.91 -8.11 31.81
N ALA A 72 -40.97 -7.07 30.97
CA ALA A 72 -41.33 -7.19 29.55
C ALA A 72 -40.39 -8.10 28.75
N MET A 73 -39.08 -8.04 29.02
CA MET A 73 -38.08 -8.89 28.36
C MET A 73 -38.29 -10.38 28.69
N TRP A 74 -38.48 -10.70 29.98
CA TRP A 74 -38.74 -12.06 30.43
C TRP A 74 -40.10 -12.59 29.92
N LEU A 75 -41.11 -11.73 29.93
CA LEU A 75 -42.43 -12.05 29.35
C LEU A 75 -42.35 -12.37 27.86
N ALA A 76 -41.62 -11.56 27.08
CA ALA A 76 -41.42 -11.78 25.66
C ALA A 76 -40.69 -13.11 25.41
N SER A 77 -39.70 -13.43 26.24
CA SER A 77 -38.98 -14.70 26.14
C SER A 77 -39.85 -15.91 26.46
N CYS A 78 -40.78 -15.83 27.43
CA CYS A 78 -41.75 -16.91 27.66
C CYS A 78 -42.56 -17.21 26.39
N TYR A 79 -43.06 -16.18 25.71
CA TYR A 79 -43.81 -16.34 24.46
C TYR A 79 -42.95 -16.94 23.36
N TYR A 80 -41.70 -16.49 23.24
CA TYR A 80 -40.75 -17.05 22.29
C TYR A 80 -40.47 -18.55 22.54
N MET A 81 -40.22 -18.94 23.80
CA MET A 81 -39.97 -20.34 24.16
C MET A 81 -41.19 -21.25 23.94
N LEU A 82 -42.40 -20.69 23.89
CA LEU A 82 -43.64 -21.38 23.53
C LEU A 82 -43.92 -21.36 22.01
N GLY A 83 -43.05 -20.76 21.20
CA GLY A 83 -43.19 -20.67 19.74
C GLY A 83 -44.05 -19.51 19.23
N ASP A 84 -44.56 -18.62 20.09
CA ASP A 84 -45.35 -17.45 19.70
C ASP A 84 -44.45 -16.22 19.47
N THR A 85 -43.76 -16.23 18.34
CA THR A 85 -42.81 -15.17 17.94
C THR A 85 -43.50 -13.82 17.68
N ALA A 86 -44.77 -13.83 17.23
CA ALA A 86 -45.53 -12.62 16.93
C ALA A 86 -45.93 -11.86 18.20
N THR A 87 -46.33 -12.57 19.27
CA THR A 87 -46.62 -11.95 20.56
C THR A 87 -45.34 -11.56 21.28
N ALA A 88 -44.28 -12.37 21.19
CA ALA A 88 -42.97 -12.06 21.75
C ALA A 88 -42.41 -10.72 21.23
N ALA A 89 -42.48 -10.49 19.91
CA ALA A 89 -42.02 -9.26 19.26
C ALA A 89 -42.75 -7.99 19.72
N LYS A 90 -44.02 -8.10 20.12
CA LYS A 90 -44.82 -6.97 20.64
C LYS A 90 -44.40 -6.55 22.05
N HIS A 91 -43.87 -7.47 22.84
CA HIS A 91 -43.51 -7.20 24.24
C HIS A 91 -42.08 -6.67 24.38
N TYR A 92 -41.13 -7.18 23.60
CA TYR A 92 -39.74 -6.73 23.66
C TYR A 92 -39.01 -7.04 22.36
N LYS A 93 -38.17 -6.11 21.88
CA LYS A 93 -37.50 -6.24 20.58
C LYS A 93 -36.42 -7.34 20.51
N PHE A 94 -35.87 -7.76 21.65
CA PHE A 94 -34.83 -8.81 21.73
C PHE A 94 -35.37 -10.13 22.30
N TYR A 95 -36.60 -10.48 21.93
CA TYR A 95 -37.34 -11.60 22.52
C TYR A 95 -36.75 -13.00 22.25
N SER A 96 -35.91 -13.13 21.22
CA SER A 96 -35.23 -14.39 20.87
C SER A 96 -33.99 -14.68 21.73
N ILE A 97 -33.61 -13.74 22.61
CA ILE A 97 -32.41 -13.85 23.45
C ILE A 97 -32.82 -14.25 24.87
N PRO A 98 -32.18 -15.28 25.46
CA PRO A 98 -32.43 -15.65 26.85
C PRO A 98 -32.25 -14.46 27.81
N PRO A 99 -33.27 -14.13 28.61
CA PRO A 99 -33.26 -12.93 29.45
C PRO A 99 -32.35 -13.11 30.67
N VAL A 100 -31.71 -12.01 31.09
CA VAL A 100 -30.88 -11.94 32.31
C VAL A 100 -31.56 -11.04 33.33
N ASP A 101 -31.44 -11.36 34.63
CA ASP A 101 -31.91 -10.47 35.70
C ASP A 101 -30.96 -9.27 35.79
N ARG A 102 -31.33 -8.19 35.11
CA ARG A 102 -30.54 -6.96 35.03
C ARG A 102 -30.46 -6.19 36.36
N ARG A 103 -31.18 -6.60 37.40
CA ARG A 103 -30.95 -6.06 38.76
C ARG A 103 -29.61 -6.53 39.32
N LEU A 104 -29.08 -7.64 38.79
CA LEU A 104 -27.79 -8.18 39.18
C LEU A 104 -26.62 -7.57 38.40
N THR A 105 -26.86 -6.94 37.24
CA THR A 105 -25.81 -6.38 36.37
C THR A 105 -25.59 -4.87 36.56
N VAL A 106 -26.33 -4.19 37.45
CA VAL A 106 -26.25 -2.72 37.62
C VAL A 106 -24.82 -2.22 37.85
N LYS A 107 -24.02 -2.96 38.66
CA LYS A 107 -22.62 -2.62 38.88
C LYS A 107 -21.78 -2.79 37.61
N SER A 108 -21.95 -3.88 36.87
CA SER A 108 -21.18 -4.11 35.63
C SER A 108 -21.58 -3.13 34.53
N ASP A 109 -22.86 -2.80 34.39
CA ASP A 109 -23.36 -1.79 33.44
C ASP A 109 -22.71 -0.42 33.68
N SER A 110 -22.57 -0.03 34.94
CA SER A 110 -21.91 1.24 35.32
C SER A 110 -20.41 1.21 34.99
N LEU A 111 -19.75 0.08 35.23
CA LEU A 111 -18.33 -0.12 34.89
C LEU A 111 -18.10 -0.12 33.37
N LEU A 112 -18.99 -0.76 32.60
CA LEU A 112 -18.94 -0.76 31.14
C LEU A 112 -19.05 0.66 30.59
N GLN A 113 -19.97 1.48 31.12
CA GLN A 113 -20.09 2.88 30.71
C GLN A 113 -18.79 3.66 30.96
N LEU A 114 -18.23 3.56 32.18
CA LEU A 114 -16.95 4.21 32.51
C LEU A 114 -15.81 3.70 31.62
N GLY A 115 -15.80 2.41 31.32
CA GLY A 115 -14.86 1.80 30.38
C GLY A 115 -14.99 2.37 28.98
N THR A 116 -16.22 2.54 28.47
CA THR A 116 -16.49 3.14 27.15
C THR A 116 -16.10 4.61 27.10
N GLU A 117 -16.33 5.37 28.15
CA GLU A 117 -15.86 6.77 28.26
C GLU A 117 -14.32 6.86 28.18
N CYS A 118 -13.62 5.95 28.88
CA CYS A 118 -12.15 5.87 28.81
C CYS A 118 -11.68 5.41 27.42
N TYR A 119 -12.34 4.42 26.84
CA TYR A 119 -12.04 3.90 25.50
C TYR A 119 -12.15 5.00 24.44
N ASN A 120 -13.25 5.75 24.46
CA ASN A 120 -13.47 6.87 23.53
C ASN A 120 -12.47 8.01 23.73
N SER A 121 -11.85 8.09 24.91
CA SER A 121 -10.76 9.02 25.23
C SER A 121 -9.37 8.46 24.89
N ASN A 122 -9.29 7.30 24.23
CA ASN A 122 -8.07 6.54 23.92
C ASN A 122 -7.27 6.06 25.16
N ASP A 123 -7.87 6.04 26.36
CA ASP A 123 -7.26 5.47 27.56
C ASP A 123 -7.63 3.98 27.68
N TYR A 124 -7.04 3.18 26.78
CA TYR A 124 -7.32 1.75 26.67
C TYR A 124 -6.90 0.96 27.92
N ALA A 125 -5.87 1.39 28.63
CA ALA A 125 -5.42 0.74 29.86
C ALA A 125 -6.45 0.89 30.98
N LYS A 126 -7.05 2.07 31.14
CA LYS A 126 -8.10 2.31 32.12
C LYS A 126 -9.44 1.70 31.69
N ALA A 127 -9.77 1.76 30.40
CA ALA A 127 -10.91 1.05 29.84
C ALA A 127 -10.83 -0.45 30.14
N LEU A 128 -9.66 -1.06 29.91
CA LEU A 128 -9.38 -2.46 30.22
C LEU A 128 -9.59 -2.79 31.70
N GLN A 129 -9.20 -1.90 32.62
CA GLN A 129 -9.45 -2.10 34.06
C GLN A 129 -10.93 -2.16 34.38
N TYR A 130 -11.72 -1.20 33.87
CA TYR A 130 -13.16 -1.16 34.09
C TYR A 130 -13.86 -2.37 33.46
N TYR A 131 -13.51 -2.72 32.21
CA TYR A 131 -14.07 -3.89 31.54
C TYR A 131 -13.69 -5.20 32.25
N SER A 132 -12.47 -5.32 32.77
CA SER A 132 -12.05 -6.50 33.55
C SER A 132 -12.80 -6.63 34.88
N GLU A 133 -13.07 -5.50 35.56
CA GLU A 133 -13.89 -5.52 36.78
C GLU A 133 -15.37 -5.82 36.48
N ALA A 134 -15.88 -5.30 35.36
CA ALA A 134 -17.22 -5.63 34.87
C ALA A 134 -17.35 -7.13 34.59
N GLU A 135 -16.39 -7.71 33.86
CA GLU A 135 -16.38 -9.14 33.52
C GLU A 135 -16.33 -10.02 34.78
N LYS A 136 -15.49 -9.66 35.76
CA LYS A 136 -15.41 -10.38 37.04
C LYS A 136 -16.73 -10.31 37.81
N THR A 137 -17.37 -9.13 37.80
CA THR A 137 -18.67 -8.92 38.45
C THR A 137 -19.74 -9.78 37.77
N GLU A 138 -19.82 -9.75 36.45
CA GLU A 138 -20.78 -10.54 35.67
C GLU A 138 -20.58 -12.04 35.87
N ARG A 139 -19.33 -12.51 35.79
CA ARG A 139 -18.98 -13.92 35.98
C ARG A 139 -19.39 -14.44 37.36
N SER A 140 -19.28 -13.60 38.40
CA SER A 140 -19.67 -13.97 39.76
C SER A 140 -21.17 -14.17 39.96
N ILE A 141 -21.99 -13.70 39.01
CA ILE A 141 -23.44 -13.68 39.11
C ILE A 141 -24.09 -14.63 38.09
N LEU A 142 -23.52 -14.73 36.89
CA LEU A 142 -24.20 -15.30 35.73
C LEU A 142 -23.73 -16.69 35.30
N ASP A 143 -22.63 -17.20 35.85
CA ASP A 143 -21.90 -18.40 35.39
C ASP A 143 -21.53 -18.35 33.88
N ASP A 144 -20.62 -19.24 33.42
CA ASP A 144 -20.10 -19.20 32.03
C ASP A 144 -21.16 -19.58 30.96
N SER A 145 -22.44 -19.79 31.32
CA SER A 145 -23.51 -20.21 30.40
C SER A 145 -24.46 -19.08 29.95
N ARG A 146 -24.37 -17.87 30.52
CA ARG A 146 -25.31 -16.77 30.24
C ARG A 146 -24.65 -15.63 29.45
N ILE A 147 -25.00 -15.59 28.17
CA ILE A 147 -24.19 -15.05 27.06
C ILE A 147 -24.07 -13.54 27.03
N PHE A 148 -25.11 -12.79 27.39
CA PHE A 148 -25.28 -11.51 26.71
C PHE A 148 -24.43 -10.35 27.26
N HIS A 149 -23.93 -10.42 28.50
CA HIS A 149 -23.07 -9.36 29.05
C HIS A 149 -21.61 -9.81 29.11
N SER A 150 -21.35 -11.00 29.67
CA SER A 150 -19.98 -11.49 29.78
C SER A 150 -19.29 -11.68 28.44
N SER A 151 -19.98 -12.11 27.38
CA SER A 151 -19.33 -12.29 26.07
C SER A 151 -18.99 -10.95 25.40
N TYR A 152 -19.88 -9.96 25.44
CA TYR A 152 -19.61 -8.61 24.90
C TYR A 152 -18.49 -7.91 25.69
N THR A 153 -18.50 -8.02 27.02
CA THR A 153 -17.41 -7.52 27.87
C THR A 153 -16.07 -8.17 27.53
N ILE A 154 -16.03 -9.49 27.27
CA ILE A 154 -14.83 -10.20 26.84
C ILE A 154 -14.31 -9.68 25.49
N LEU A 155 -15.20 -9.36 24.54
CA LEU A 155 -14.80 -8.77 23.25
C LEU A 155 -14.20 -7.37 23.43
N LEU A 156 -14.80 -6.53 24.29
CA LEU A 156 -14.24 -5.20 24.63
C LEU A 156 -12.87 -5.32 25.30
N ILE A 157 -12.65 -6.33 26.13
CA ILE A 157 -11.34 -6.64 26.71
C ILE A 157 -10.35 -7.06 25.61
N ALA A 158 -10.76 -7.92 24.67
CA ALA A 158 -9.93 -8.31 23.53
C ALA A 158 -9.50 -7.10 22.70
N ASP A 159 -10.43 -6.19 22.40
CA ASP A 159 -10.15 -4.98 21.65
C ASP A 159 -9.19 -4.06 22.41
N CYS A 160 -9.39 -3.83 23.71
CA CYS A 160 -8.44 -3.09 24.53
C CYS A 160 -7.03 -3.70 24.50
N TYR A 161 -6.90 -5.03 24.60
CA TYR A 161 -5.60 -5.69 24.46
C TYR A 161 -5.00 -5.50 23.06
N SER A 162 -5.81 -5.56 22.00
CA SER A 162 -5.36 -5.31 20.62
C SER A 162 -4.82 -3.89 20.46
N ARG A 163 -5.58 -2.89 20.95
CA ARG A 163 -5.16 -1.47 20.95
C ARG A 163 -3.89 -1.21 21.76
N LEU A 164 -3.62 -2.04 22.78
CA LEU A 164 -2.40 -2.02 23.58
C LEU A 164 -1.28 -2.90 22.99
N ASN A 165 -1.49 -3.50 21.81
CA ASN A 165 -0.58 -4.42 21.14
C ASN A 165 -0.17 -5.62 22.01
N ASP A 166 -1.13 -6.20 22.75
CA ASP A 166 -0.92 -7.33 23.66
C ASP A 166 -1.59 -8.60 23.14
N ALA A 167 -0.79 -9.63 22.86
CA ALA A 167 -1.23 -10.87 22.22
C ALA A 167 -2.35 -11.63 22.97
N ARG A 168 -2.63 -11.28 24.24
CA ARG A 168 -3.81 -11.77 24.97
C ARG A 168 -5.12 -11.44 24.28
N ALA A 169 -5.16 -10.43 23.39
CA ALA A 169 -6.30 -10.15 22.52
C ALA A 169 -6.82 -11.42 21.81
N LEU A 170 -5.92 -12.25 21.28
CA LEU A 170 -6.26 -13.49 20.58
C LEU A 170 -6.91 -14.54 21.51
N GLU A 171 -6.45 -14.62 22.76
CA GLU A 171 -7.02 -15.53 23.75
C GLU A 171 -8.45 -15.12 24.13
N TYR A 172 -8.67 -13.81 24.35
CA TYR A 172 -9.99 -13.28 24.68
C TYR A 172 -10.95 -13.37 23.49
N ALA A 173 -10.48 -13.10 22.26
CA ALA A 173 -11.28 -13.27 21.05
C ALA A 173 -11.71 -14.73 20.85
N LYS A 174 -10.81 -15.68 21.07
CA LYS A 174 -11.13 -17.12 21.03
C LYS A 174 -12.14 -17.50 22.11
N ARG A 175 -11.91 -17.06 23.36
CA ARG A 175 -12.84 -17.30 24.47
C ARG A 175 -14.23 -16.74 24.18
N TYR A 176 -14.31 -15.55 23.59
CA TYR A 176 -15.57 -14.96 23.13
C TYR A 176 -16.26 -15.88 22.12
N SER A 177 -15.55 -16.29 21.07
CA SER A 177 -16.12 -17.16 20.03
C SER A 177 -16.56 -18.53 20.56
N ASP A 178 -15.78 -19.14 21.46
CA ASP A 178 -16.13 -20.42 22.10
C ASP A 178 -17.42 -20.32 22.94
N ILE A 179 -17.59 -19.22 23.68
CA ILE A 179 -18.82 -18.95 24.45
C ILE A 179 -20.01 -18.80 23.50
N ILE A 180 -19.88 -17.98 22.45
CA ILE A 180 -20.95 -17.78 21.46
C ILE A 180 -21.33 -19.11 20.80
N ARG A 181 -20.35 -19.92 20.39
CA ARG A 181 -20.58 -21.25 19.79
C ARG A 181 -21.35 -22.18 20.73
N LYS A 182 -20.91 -22.29 21.99
CA LYS A 182 -21.50 -23.20 22.99
C LYS A 182 -22.97 -22.86 23.24
N CYS A 183 -23.27 -21.58 23.21
CA CYS A 183 -24.52 -21.06 23.70
C CYS A 183 -25.58 -20.80 22.62
N LEU A 184 -25.15 -20.33 21.45
CA LEU A 184 -26.04 -19.99 20.33
C LEU A 184 -25.93 -21.02 19.19
N GLY A 185 -24.94 -21.91 19.25
CA GLY A 185 -24.73 -22.98 18.28
C GLY A 185 -23.75 -22.59 17.17
N ALA A 186 -23.14 -23.61 16.56
CA ALA A 186 -22.10 -23.47 15.53
C ALA A 186 -22.60 -23.00 14.15
N GLU A 187 -23.92 -22.92 13.97
CA GLU A 187 -24.54 -22.45 12.71
C GLU A 187 -25.36 -21.16 12.96
N SER A 188 -25.05 -20.41 14.02
CA SER A 188 -25.71 -19.15 14.34
C SER A 188 -25.02 -17.95 13.69
N GLU A 189 -25.79 -16.91 13.33
CA GLU A 189 -25.22 -15.65 12.81
C GLU A 189 -24.19 -15.06 13.78
N HIS A 190 -24.49 -15.08 15.08
CA HIS A 190 -23.61 -14.55 16.11
C HIS A 190 -22.27 -15.29 16.17
N TYR A 191 -22.26 -16.62 15.94
CA TYR A 191 -21.01 -17.35 15.87
C TYR A 191 -20.19 -16.95 14.65
N GLY A 192 -20.83 -16.82 13.49
CA GLY A 192 -20.19 -16.27 12.28
C GLY A 192 -19.56 -14.90 12.54
N ILE A 193 -20.28 -13.97 13.19
CA ILE A 193 -19.75 -12.65 13.54
C ILE A 193 -18.53 -12.78 14.47
N SER A 194 -18.61 -13.63 15.50
CA SER A 194 -17.50 -13.82 16.43
C SER A 194 -16.24 -14.39 15.77
N LEU A 195 -16.42 -15.21 14.73
CA LEU A 195 -15.31 -15.75 13.94
C LEU A 195 -14.68 -14.66 13.07
N SER A 196 -15.47 -13.82 12.40
CA SER A 196 -14.93 -12.67 11.65
C SER A 196 -14.18 -11.69 12.55
N ASP A 197 -14.70 -11.39 13.75
CA ASP A 197 -13.99 -10.56 14.75
C ASP A 197 -12.65 -11.20 15.15
N MET A 198 -12.65 -12.52 15.41
CA MET A 198 -11.44 -13.28 15.72
C MET A 198 -10.42 -13.25 14.56
N ALA A 199 -10.89 -13.39 13.32
CA ALA A 199 -10.04 -13.30 12.13
C ALA A 199 -9.37 -11.93 12.00
N LEU A 200 -10.11 -10.84 12.25
CA LEU A 200 -9.56 -9.49 12.27
C LEU A 200 -8.44 -9.33 13.30
N TYR A 201 -8.63 -9.82 14.54
CA TYR A 201 -7.55 -9.79 15.52
C TYR A 201 -6.34 -10.60 15.08
N HIS A 202 -6.52 -11.78 14.46
CA HIS A 202 -5.41 -12.53 13.89
C HIS A 202 -4.65 -11.71 12.83
N ALA A 203 -5.37 -11.01 11.95
CA ALA A 203 -4.78 -10.13 10.94
C ALA A 203 -4.03 -8.94 11.55
N ASP A 204 -4.53 -8.32 12.62
CA ASP A 204 -3.83 -7.24 13.35
C ASP A 204 -2.45 -7.67 13.85
N TYR A 205 -2.28 -8.94 14.22
CA TYR A 205 -0.99 -9.53 14.61
C TYR A 205 -0.21 -10.15 13.43
N GLY A 206 -0.59 -9.87 12.19
CA GLY A 206 0.07 -10.35 10.97
C GLY A 206 -0.16 -11.85 10.66
N LYS A 207 -1.09 -12.51 11.35
CA LYS A 207 -1.43 -13.93 11.18
C LYS A 207 -2.50 -14.12 10.11
N TYR A 208 -2.17 -13.71 8.88
CA TYR A 208 -3.13 -13.64 7.78
C TYR A 208 -3.62 -15.02 7.30
N ASP A 209 -2.82 -16.08 7.41
CA ASP A 209 -3.25 -17.42 7.00
C ASP A 209 -4.30 -18.00 7.96
N GLU A 210 -4.10 -17.80 9.27
CA GLU A 210 -5.09 -18.11 10.28
C GLU A 210 -6.36 -17.26 10.12
N ALA A 211 -6.21 -15.95 9.88
CA ALA A 211 -7.33 -15.04 9.64
C ALA A 211 -8.20 -15.52 8.45
N LYS A 212 -7.58 -15.84 7.31
CA LYS A 212 -8.30 -16.38 6.14
C LYS A 212 -9.02 -17.69 6.46
N SER A 213 -8.38 -18.61 7.18
CA SER A 213 -9.00 -19.89 7.54
C SER A 213 -10.23 -19.70 8.42
N ILE A 214 -10.16 -18.78 9.39
CA ILE A 214 -11.27 -18.47 10.31
C ILE A 214 -12.40 -17.75 9.57
N GLU A 215 -12.07 -16.76 8.72
CA GLU A 215 -13.05 -15.99 7.96
C GLU A 215 -13.78 -16.85 6.92
N MET A 216 -13.12 -17.87 6.35
CA MET A 216 -13.80 -18.86 5.50
C MET A 216 -14.90 -19.63 6.26
N GLU A 217 -14.68 -19.98 7.53
CA GLU A 217 -15.70 -20.62 8.36
C GLU A 217 -16.88 -19.67 8.63
N ALA A 218 -16.60 -18.41 8.98
CA ALA A 218 -17.62 -17.38 9.15
C ALA A 218 -18.46 -17.16 7.88
N MET A 219 -17.77 -17.04 6.74
CA MET A 219 -18.37 -16.83 5.43
C MET A 219 -19.28 -17.98 5.01
N ASP A 220 -18.88 -19.23 5.29
CA ASP A 220 -19.70 -20.42 5.02
C ASP A 220 -20.97 -20.44 5.89
N ILE A 221 -20.88 -20.04 7.16
CA ILE A 221 -22.05 -19.87 8.03
C ILE A 221 -23.00 -18.82 7.45
N PHE A 222 -22.50 -17.63 7.11
CA PHE A 222 -23.33 -16.57 6.53
C PHE A 222 -24.00 -17.00 5.22
N LYS A 223 -23.26 -17.69 4.36
CA LYS A 223 -23.78 -18.25 3.11
C LYS A 223 -24.88 -19.29 3.34
N LYS A 224 -24.75 -20.16 4.35
CA LYS A 224 -25.79 -21.14 4.69
C LYS A 224 -27.06 -20.49 5.24
N ILE A 225 -26.92 -19.49 6.11
CA ILE A 225 -28.06 -18.84 6.77
C ILE A 225 -28.79 -17.89 5.82
N PHE A 226 -28.05 -17.05 5.09
CA PHE A 226 -28.60 -15.92 4.33
C PHE A 226 -28.44 -16.04 2.81
N GLY A 227 -27.68 -17.01 2.33
CA GLY A 227 -27.25 -17.08 0.93
C GLY A 227 -26.12 -16.09 0.61
N LYS A 228 -25.67 -16.09 -0.66
CA LYS A 228 -24.59 -15.20 -1.12
C LYS A 228 -25.01 -13.73 -1.25
N ARG A 229 -26.30 -13.47 -1.49
CA ARG A 229 -26.83 -12.12 -1.68
C ARG A 229 -27.22 -11.50 -0.32
N ASN A 230 -26.23 -11.32 0.54
CA ASN A 230 -26.40 -10.74 1.88
C ASN A 230 -25.17 -9.93 2.30
N ILE A 231 -25.40 -8.86 3.07
CA ILE A 231 -24.35 -7.96 3.57
C ILE A 231 -23.30 -8.68 4.42
N ARG A 232 -23.69 -9.66 5.25
CA ARG A 232 -22.72 -10.43 6.04
C ARG A 232 -21.74 -11.21 5.17
N TYR A 233 -22.23 -11.81 4.08
CA TYR A 233 -21.39 -12.50 3.11
C TYR A 233 -20.45 -11.53 2.37
N ALA A 234 -20.96 -10.34 1.99
CA ALA A 234 -20.15 -9.29 1.38
C ALA A 234 -19.04 -8.78 2.32
N ASN A 235 -19.36 -8.57 3.61
CA ASN A 235 -18.37 -8.17 4.61
C ASN A 235 -17.25 -9.22 4.74
N SER A 236 -17.58 -10.51 4.77
CA SER A 236 -16.58 -11.59 4.80
C SER A 236 -15.71 -11.63 3.55
N LEU A 237 -16.27 -11.35 2.36
CA LEU A 237 -15.49 -11.21 1.14
C LEU A 237 -14.52 -10.03 1.22
N SER A 238 -14.97 -8.89 1.74
CA SER A 238 -14.11 -7.71 1.93
C SER A 238 -12.99 -7.97 2.95
N ASN A 239 -13.28 -8.66 4.06
CA ASN A 239 -12.26 -9.13 5.01
C ASN A 239 -11.24 -10.06 4.34
N MET A 240 -11.69 -11.00 3.51
CA MET A 240 -10.77 -11.84 2.74
C MET A 240 -9.91 -11.03 1.78
N ALA A 241 -10.45 -9.99 1.16
CA ALA A 241 -9.66 -9.08 0.33
C ALA A 241 -8.57 -8.37 1.14
N LEU A 242 -8.94 -7.84 2.32
CA LEU A 242 -8.01 -7.22 3.26
C LEU A 242 -6.87 -8.15 3.66
N TYR A 243 -7.16 -9.41 4.00
CA TYR A 243 -6.13 -10.37 4.41
C TYR A 243 -5.19 -10.74 3.27
N ASN A 244 -5.70 -10.85 2.04
CA ASN A 244 -4.87 -11.05 0.86
C ASN A 244 -3.99 -9.83 0.59
N ALA A 245 -4.54 -8.62 0.72
CA ALA A 245 -3.78 -7.38 0.59
C ALA A 245 -2.68 -7.25 1.67
N GLY A 246 -2.95 -7.69 2.91
CA GLY A 246 -1.94 -7.76 3.97
C GLY A 246 -0.76 -8.69 3.67
N GLN A 247 -0.97 -9.69 2.80
CA GLN A 247 0.09 -10.55 2.26
C GLN A 247 0.64 -10.07 0.90
N LYS A 248 0.29 -8.85 0.47
CA LYS A 248 0.61 -8.28 -0.86
C LYS A 248 0.04 -9.07 -2.05
N ASN A 249 -0.95 -9.92 -1.83
CA ASN A 249 -1.67 -10.67 -2.87
C ASN A 249 -2.83 -9.84 -3.45
N TYR A 250 -2.51 -8.67 -4.01
CA TYR A 250 -3.49 -7.68 -4.43
C TYR A 250 -4.44 -8.17 -5.55
N GLY A 251 -4.01 -9.10 -6.40
CA GLY A 251 -4.88 -9.67 -7.45
C GLY A 251 -6.07 -10.47 -6.87
N GLU A 252 -5.83 -11.26 -5.83
CA GLU A 252 -6.92 -11.94 -5.12
C GLU A 252 -7.76 -10.96 -4.30
N ALA A 253 -7.13 -9.91 -3.75
CA ALA A 253 -7.85 -8.85 -3.05
C ALA A 253 -8.86 -8.15 -3.97
N VAL A 254 -8.46 -7.79 -5.19
CA VAL A 254 -9.36 -7.23 -6.22
C VAL A 254 -10.51 -8.19 -6.54
N ARG A 255 -10.23 -9.50 -6.68
CA ARG A 255 -11.27 -10.49 -6.99
C ARG A 255 -12.34 -10.55 -5.89
N PHE A 256 -11.92 -10.67 -4.63
CA PHE A 256 -12.84 -10.74 -3.49
C PHE A 256 -13.61 -9.43 -3.29
N GLU A 257 -12.93 -8.28 -3.35
CA GLU A 257 -13.57 -6.98 -3.13
C GLU A 257 -14.53 -6.62 -4.28
N THR A 258 -14.27 -7.05 -5.51
CA THR A 258 -15.20 -6.87 -6.64
C THR A 258 -16.50 -7.65 -6.41
N GLU A 259 -16.42 -8.87 -5.88
CA GLU A 259 -17.61 -9.65 -5.52
C GLU A 259 -18.39 -8.97 -4.39
N ALA A 260 -17.70 -8.47 -3.35
CA ALA A 260 -18.31 -7.71 -2.25
C ALA A 260 -19.01 -6.43 -2.74
N MET A 261 -18.30 -5.61 -3.52
CA MET A 261 -18.79 -4.37 -4.13
C MET A 261 -20.09 -4.59 -4.91
N ASN A 262 -20.14 -5.63 -5.74
CA ASN A 262 -21.34 -5.94 -6.53
C ASN A 262 -22.54 -6.28 -5.62
N ILE A 263 -22.32 -7.03 -4.54
CA ILE A 263 -23.37 -7.34 -3.57
C ILE A 263 -23.85 -6.08 -2.85
N TYR A 264 -22.93 -5.19 -2.42
CA TYR A 264 -23.31 -3.90 -1.82
C TYR A 264 -24.14 -3.06 -2.80
N GLY A 265 -23.71 -2.96 -4.06
CA GLY A 265 -24.41 -2.21 -5.10
C GLY A 265 -25.81 -2.76 -5.39
N GLU A 266 -25.99 -4.08 -5.36
CA GLU A 266 -27.28 -4.75 -5.57
C GLU A 266 -28.26 -4.61 -4.39
N ILE A 267 -27.77 -4.58 -3.15
CA ILE A 267 -28.61 -4.59 -1.93
C ILE A 267 -28.86 -3.17 -1.43
N LEU A 268 -27.81 -2.34 -1.36
CA LEU A 268 -27.85 -1.01 -0.77
C LEU A 268 -28.00 0.10 -1.82
N GLY A 269 -27.71 -0.22 -3.10
CA GLY A 269 -27.67 0.75 -4.20
C GLY A 269 -26.28 1.38 -4.37
N LYS A 270 -25.96 1.81 -5.60
CA LYS A 270 -24.65 2.37 -5.96
C LYS A 270 -24.36 3.76 -5.40
N ASP A 271 -25.38 4.45 -4.89
CA ASP A 271 -25.20 5.73 -4.18
C ASP A 271 -24.86 5.53 -2.68
N ASN A 272 -24.78 4.29 -2.20
CA ASN A 272 -24.56 3.99 -0.78
C ASN A 272 -23.07 4.15 -0.39
N PRO A 273 -22.77 4.70 0.80
CA PRO A 273 -21.40 4.79 1.31
C PRO A 273 -20.63 3.46 1.35
N GLU A 274 -21.28 2.31 1.61
CA GLU A 274 -20.58 1.02 1.62
C GLU A 274 -20.12 0.59 0.23
N TYR A 275 -20.89 0.92 -0.82
CA TYR A 275 -20.44 0.72 -2.19
C TYR A 275 -19.25 1.63 -2.51
N ALA A 276 -19.27 2.88 -2.03
CA ALA A 276 -18.13 3.80 -2.17
C ALA A 276 -16.89 3.35 -1.37
N ASN A 277 -17.06 2.75 -0.19
CA ASN A 277 -15.98 2.15 0.59
C ASN A 277 -15.30 1.01 -0.19
N SER A 278 -16.08 0.13 -0.83
CA SER A 278 -15.51 -0.92 -1.68
C SER A 278 -14.78 -0.36 -2.90
N LEU A 279 -15.30 0.69 -3.54
CA LEU A 279 -14.61 1.39 -4.63
C LEU A 279 -13.27 1.98 -4.15
N CYS A 280 -13.23 2.55 -2.93
CA CYS A 280 -11.99 3.02 -2.32
C CYS A 280 -10.98 1.86 -2.17
N LEU A 281 -11.38 0.73 -1.58
CA LEU A 281 -10.51 -0.43 -1.39
C LEU A 281 -10.00 -0.99 -2.73
N LEU A 282 -10.89 -1.15 -3.72
CA LEU A 282 -10.49 -1.56 -5.06
C LEU A 282 -9.47 -0.61 -5.66
N SER A 283 -9.69 0.71 -5.55
CA SER A 283 -8.74 1.67 -6.08
C SER A 283 -7.37 1.61 -5.40
N ASP A 284 -7.32 1.33 -4.08
CA ASP A 284 -6.06 1.11 -3.36
C ASP A 284 -5.35 -0.15 -3.86
N TYR A 285 -6.07 -1.26 -4.04
CA TYR A 285 -5.50 -2.51 -4.53
C TYR A 285 -5.02 -2.39 -5.98
N GLU A 286 -5.79 -1.75 -6.85
CA GLU A 286 -5.40 -1.48 -8.23
C GLU A 286 -4.19 -0.55 -8.31
N PHE A 287 -4.10 0.45 -7.43
CA PHE A 287 -2.93 1.31 -7.32
C PHE A 287 -1.68 0.53 -6.89
N GLN A 288 -1.79 -0.37 -5.91
CA GLN A 288 -0.68 -1.24 -5.50
C GLN A 288 -0.29 -2.23 -6.59
N LEU A 289 -1.26 -2.67 -7.39
CA LEU A 289 -0.99 -3.43 -8.60
C LEU A 289 -0.33 -2.58 -9.67
N GLY A 290 -0.39 -1.24 -9.63
CA GLY A 290 0.11 -0.33 -10.66
C GLY A 290 -0.86 -0.10 -11.83
N ASN A 291 -2.11 -0.55 -11.70
CA ASN A 291 -3.21 -0.27 -12.62
C ASN A 291 -3.77 1.14 -12.36
N PHE A 292 -2.99 2.18 -12.64
CA PHE A 292 -3.34 3.56 -12.28
C PHE A 292 -4.65 4.04 -12.91
N ASP A 293 -4.99 3.59 -14.12
CA ASP A 293 -6.24 3.96 -14.79
C ASP A 293 -7.48 3.45 -14.03
N GLU A 294 -7.47 2.18 -13.62
CA GLU A 294 -8.57 1.59 -12.84
C GLU A 294 -8.63 2.19 -11.43
N ALA A 295 -7.47 2.43 -10.80
CA ALA A 295 -7.41 3.11 -9.51
C ALA A 295 -8.04 4.51 -9.58
N VAL A 296 -7.69 5.31 -10.59
CA VAL A 296 -8.28 6.64 -10.82
C VAL A 296 -9.78 6.53 -11.09
N ARG A 297 -10.22 5.56 -11.91
CA ARG A 297 -11.64 5.35 -12.24
C ARG A 297 -12.47 5.05 -10.98
N PHE A 298 -12.07 4.04 -10.20
CA PHE A 298 -12.76 3.64 -8.98
C PHE A 298 -12.77 4.76 -7.93
N ARG A 299 -11.64 5.44 -7.71
CA ARG A 299 -11.56 6.55 -6.74
C ARG A 299 -12.40 7.75 -7.17
N THR A 300 -12.48 8.06 -8.46
CA THR A 300 -13.36 9.11 -9.00
C THR A 300 -14.83 8.80 -8.75
N GLU A 301 -15.25 7.55 -8.99
CA GLU A 301 -16.63 7.11 -8.70
C GLU A 301 -16.95 7.26 -7.20
N ALA A 302 -16.05 6.84 -6.31
CA ALA A 302 -16.20 7.01 -4.86
C ALA A 302 -16.29 8.49 -4.44
N CYS A 303 -15.43 9.35 -4.98
CA CYS A 303 -15.47 10.80 -4.73
C CYS A 303 -16.85 11.40 -5.08
N ASN A 304 -17.41 11.04 -6.23
CA ASN A 304 -18.71 11.54 -6.67
C ASN A 304 -19.85 11.10 -5.73
N ILE A 305 -19.79 9.86 -5.23
CA ILE A 305 -20.77 9.35 -4.27
C ILE A 305 -20.64 10.10 -2.93
N TYR A 306 -19.42 10.30 -2.43
CA TYR A 306 -19.22 11.06 -1.18
C TYR A 306 -19.63 12.53 -1.31
N GLU A 307 -19.35 13.16 -2.45
CA GLU A 307 -19.82 14.53 -2.71
C GLU A 307 -21.35 14.61 -2.66
N LYS A 308 -22.04 13.68 -3.31
CA LYS A 308 -23.50 13.65 -3.36
C LYS A 308 -24.12 13.35 -2.00
N THR A 309 -23.52 12.45 -1.23
CA THR A 309 -24.09 11.93 0.02
C THR A 309 -23.78 12.80 1.22
N PHE A 310 -22.54 13.31 1.32
CA PHE A 310 -22.04 14.05 2.48
C PHE A 310 -21.68 15.51 2.18
N GLY A 311 -21.59 15.89 0.90
CA GLY A 311 -21.19 17.22 0.47
C GLY A 311 -19.67 17.43 0.43
N LYS A 312 -19.25 18.56 -0.13
CA LYS A 312 -17.83 18.90 -0.32
C LYS A 312 -17.05 19.21 0.96
N GLU A 313 -17.75 19.42 2.08
CA GLU A 313 -17.15 19.71 3.38
C GLU A 313 -17.14 18.47 4.30
N SER A 314 -17.17 17.26 3.72
CA SER A 314 -17.10 16.01 4.47
C SER A 314 -15.68 15.42 4.52
N PRO A 315 -15.30 14.74 5.63
CA PRO A 315 -14.02 14.03 5.72
C PRO A 315 -13.84 12.96 4.63
N GLU A 316 -14.90 12.23 4.30
CA GLU A 316 -14.90 11.17 3.28
C GLU A 316 -14.56 11.73 1.90
N TYR A 317 -15.19 12.84 1.51
CA TYR A 317 -14.91 13.52 0.26
C TYR A 317 -13.46 14.05 0.21
N ALA A 318 -13.04 14.76 1.26
CA ALA A 318 -11.70 15.35 1.31
C ALA A 318 -10.59 14.28 1.26
N ASN A 319 -10.77 13.18 1.98
CA ASN A 319 -9.84 12.05 1.96
C ASN A 319 -9.81 11.39 0.58
N SER A 320 -10.97 11.12 -0.02
CA SER A 320 -11.05 10.49 -1.35
C SER A 320 -10.38 11.35 -2.42
N LEU A 321 -10.54 12.68 -2.38
CA LEU A 321 -9.85 13.61 -3.26
C LEU A 321 -8.33 13.59 -3.08
N ASN A 322 -7.83 13.51 -1.84
CA ASN A 322 -6.40 13.42 -1.58
C ASN A 322 -5.78 12.15 -2.20
N TYR A 323 -6.46 11.01 -2.14
CA TYR A 323 -6.01 9.78 -2.80
C TYR A 323 -6.11 9.87 -4.33
N LEU A 324 -7.17 10.48 -4.85
CA LEU A 324 -7.31 10.70 -6.29
C LEU A 324 -6.19 11.58 -6.85
N ALA A 325 -5.85 12.67 -6.15
CA ALA A 325 -4.73 13.54 -6.49
C ALA A 325 -3.39 12.80 -6.46
N LEU A 326 -3.17 11.95 -5.44
CA LEU A 326 -1.98 11.09 -5.37
C LEU A 326 -1.89 10.17 -6.59
N TYR A 327 -2.97 9.47 -6.93
CA TYR A 327 -2.96 8.51 -8.03
C TYR A 327 -2.69 9.18 -9.38
N LEU A 328 -3.33 10.32 -9.63
CA LEU A 328 -3.07 11.13 -10.82
C LEU A 328 -1.62 11.61 -10.86
N SER A 329 -1.07 12.04 -9.72
CA SER A 329 0.32 12.45 -9.66
C SER A 329 1.31 11.31 -9.93
N GLU A 330 1.03 10.08 -9.51
CA GLU A 330 1.90 8.93 -9.81
C GLU A 330 1.72 8.42 -11.25
N LYS A 331 0.53 8.60 -11.83
CA LYS A 331 0.27 8.37 -13.25
C LYS A 331 1.02 9.36 -14.15
N GLY A 332 1.37 10.54 -13.64
CA GLY A 332 2.05 11.62 -14.38
C GLY A 332 1.17 12.83 -14.70
N ASP A 333 -0.11 12.79 -14.32
CA ASP A 333 -1.10 13.85 -14.53
C ASP A 333 -0.98 14.93 -13.44
N HIS A 334 0.20 15.52 -13.30
CA HIS A 334 0.54 16.44 -12.20
C HIS A 334 -0.35 17.70 -12.13
N GLY A 335 -0.83 18.19 -13.28
CA GLY A 335 -1.72 19.36 -13.33
C GLY A 335 -3.08 19.10 -12.67
N GLU A 336 -3.69 17.96 -12.97
CA GLU A 336 -4.95 17.55 -12.36
C GLU A 336 -4.75 17.25 -10.86
N ALA A 337 -3.63 16.61 -10.51
CA ALA A 337 -3.27 16.35 -9.12
C ALA A 337 -3.16 17.64 -8.27
N VAL A 338 -2.55 18.71 -8.82
CA VAL A 338 -2.47 20.02 -8.15
C VAL A 338 -3.87 20.63 -7.98
N MET A 339 -4.74 20.53 -9.00
CA MET A 339 -6.10 21.05 -8.93
C MET A 339 -6.92 20.35 -7.84
N LEU A 340 -6.94 19.02 -7.83
CA LEU A 340 -7.67 18.24 -6.84
C LEU A 340 -7.06 18.34 -5.44
N GLY A 341 -5.73 18.35 -5.32
CA GLY A 341 -5.04 18.59 -4.04
C GLY A 341 -5.36 19.96 -3.45
N THR A 342 -5.54 20.98 -4.30
CA THR A 342 -5.99 22.32 -3.86
C THR A 342 -7.43 22.28 -3.36
N GLU A 343 -8.32 21.54 -4.02
CA GLU A 343 -9.70 21.35 -3.55
C GLU A 343 -9.75 20.60 -2.22
N ALA A 344 -8.99 19.50 -2.09
CA ALA A 344 -8.88 18.73 -0.86
C ALA A 344 -8.35 19.58 0.30
N LEU A 345 -7.31 20.41 0.07
CA LEU A 345 -6.78 21.34 1.06
C LEU A 345 -7.85 22.32 1.56
N ARG A 346 -8.67 22.86 0.65
CA ARG A 346 -9.78 23.77 1.03
C ARG A 346 -10.82 23.05 1.87
N ALA A 347 -11.22 21.84 1.49
CA ALA A 347 -12.18 21.03 2.24
C ALA A 347 -11.66 20.71 3.64
N VAL A 348 -10.42 20.23 3.76
CA VAL A 348 -9.77 19.95 5.06
C VAL A 348 -9.70 21.22 5.92
N GLY A 349 -9.33 22.36 5.36
CA GLY A 349 -9.28 23.63 6.08
C GLY A 349 -10.64 24.09 6.62
N LYS A 350 -11.75 23.71 5.97
CA LYS A 350 -13.11 23.96 6.46
C LYS A 350 -13.53 23.00 7.58
N ILE A 351 -13.14 21.73 7.48
CA ILE A 351 -13.52 20.67 8.43
C ILE A 351 -12.81 20.85 9.77
N VAL A 352 -11.49 21.03 9.76
CA VAL A 352 -10.66 21.00 10.97
C VAL A 352 -9.94 22.32 11.28
N GLY A 353 -10.05 23.33 10.42
CA GLY A 353 -9.33 24.59 10.55
C GLY A 353 -7.89 24.54 10.05
N LYS A 354 -7.30 25.72 9.80
CA LYS A 354 -5.96 25.86 9.19
C LYS A 354 -4.80 25.58 10.14
N GLU A 355 -5.03 25.64 11.44
CA GLU A 355 -4.02 25.36 12.48
C GLU A 355 -3.90 23.84 12.76
N SER A 356 -4.69 23.01 12.08
CA SER A 356 -4.72 21.57 12.30
C SER A 356 -3.57 20.84 11.61
N ILE A 357 -3.09 19.76 12.25
CA ILE A 357 -2.08 18.86 11.69
C ILE A 357 -2.53 18.20 10.37
N TYR A 358 -3.84 17.99 10.19
CA TYR A 358 -4.40 17.44 8.95
C TYR A 358 -4.35 18.46 7.80
N TYR A 359 -4.49 19.76 8.09
CA TYR A 359 -4.32 20.82 7.12
C TYR A 359 -2.85 20.93 6.69
N ALA A 360 -1.92 20.90 7.65
CA ALA A 360 -0.49 20.85 7.36
C ALA A 360 -0.09 19.63 6.52
N THR A 361 -0.72 18.48 6.76
CA THR A 361 -0.49 17.27 5.94
C THR A 361 -0.99 17.45 4.50
N SER A 362 -2.14 18.10 4.32
CA SER A 362 -2.70 18.40 2.99
C SER A 362 -1.85 19.42 2.23
N LEU A 363 -1.30 20.43 2.91
CA LEU A 363 -0.31 21.36 2.34
C LEU A 363 0.92 20.62 1.83
N SER A 364 1.49 19.72 2.63
CA SER A 364 2.67 18.96 2.20
C SER A 364 2.40 18.06 0.99
N ARG A 365 1.20 17.48 0.88
CA ARG A 365 0.79 16.71 -0.30
C ARG A 365 0.70 17.60 -1.53
N LEU A 366 0.03 18.75 -1.41
CA LEU A 366 -0.06 19.72 -2.50
C LEU A 366 1.32 20.21 -2.96
N ALA A 367 2.21 20.54 -2.02
CA ALA A 367 3.58 20.94 -2.32
C ALA A 367 4.33 19.87 -3.11
N SER A 368 4.14 18.59 -2.77
CA SER A 368 4.72 17.47 -3.52
C SER A 368 4.21 17.42 -4.97
N TYR A 369 2.91 17.62 -5.19
CA TYR A 369 2.32 17.65 -6.54
C TYR A 369 2.83 18.85 -7.36
N GLU A 370 2.92 20.03 -6.74
CA GLU A 370 3.47 21.23 -7.37
C GLU A 370 4.94 21.04 -7.75
N ALA A 371 5.74 20.42 -6.88
CA ALA A 371 7.14 20.11 -7.18
C ALA A 371 7.28 19.13 -8.35
N LYS A 372 6.45 18.08 -8.42
CA LYS A 372 6.42 17.16 -9.57
C LYS A 372 5.99 17.85 -10.87
N GLN A 373 5.15 18.87 -10.79
CA GLN A 373 4.81 19.74 -11.92
C GLN A 373 5.93 20.72 -12.31
N GLY A 374 7.00 20.83 -11.51
CA GLY A 374 8.10 21.79 -11.70
C GLY A 374 7.87 23.17 -11.08
N ASN A 375 6.77 23.36 -10.34
CA ASN A 375 6.40 24.61 -9.68
C ASN A 375 7.04 24.72 -8.28
N TYR A 376 8.38 24.71 -8.21
CA TYR A 376 9.12 24.65 -6.94
C TYR A 376 8.84 25.84 -6.00
N ASP A 377 8.61 27.04 -6.52
CA ASP A 377 8.30 28.20 -5.67
C ASP A 377 6.96 28.05 -4.95
N ALA A 378 5.97 27.39 -5.56
CA ALA A 378 4.69 27.11 -4.91
C ALA A 378 4.86 26.02 -3.83
N ALA A 379 5.58 24.95 -4.18
CA ALA A 379 5.90 23.87 -3.25
C ALA A 379 6.64 24.38 -2.00
N ILE A 380 7.64 25.24 -2.18
CA ILE A 380 8.39 25.87 -1.08
C ILE A 380 7.45 26.68 -0.18
N ARG A 381 6.51 27.46 -0.74
CA ARG A 381 5.57 28.25 0.08
C ARG A 381 4.65 27.36 0.91
N HIS A 382 3.98 26.38 0.29
CA HIS A 382 3.04 25.51 0.99
C HIS A 382 3.73 24.59 2.02
N GLU A 383 4.93 24.07 1.72
CA GLU A 383 5.69 23.27 2.68
C GLU A 383 6.24 24.11 3.83
N THR A 384 6.55 25.39 3.60
CA THR A 384 6.92 26.31 4.68
C THR A 384 5.76 26.54 5.64
N GLU A 385 4.55 26.78 5.13
CA GLU A 385 3.33 26.90 5.95
C GLU A 385 3.06 25.60 6.73
N ALA A 386 3.19 24.44 6.08
CA ALA A 386 3.04 23.13 6.74
C ALA A 386 4.05 22.92 7.88
N LEU A 387 5.32 23.30 7.65
CA LEU A 387 6.40 23.20 8.62
C LEU A 387 6.15 24.07 9.86
N GLU A 388 5.63 25.30 9.67
CA GLU A 388 5.27 26.21 10.77
C GLU A 388 4.19 25.59 11.65
N ILE A 389 3.08 25.14 11.04
CA ILE A 389 1.96 24.49 11.77
C ILE A 389 2.45 23.24 12.52
N LYS A 390 3.19 22.34 11.86
CA LYS A 390 3.77 21.14 12.50
C LYS A 390 4.70 21.50 13.66
N GLY A 391 5.44 22.60 13.54
CA GLY A 391 6.35 23.09 14.57
C GLY A 391 5.62 23.63 15.79
N GLU A 392 4.45 24.24 15.62
CA GLU A 392 3.59 24.76 16.68
C GLU A 392 2.78 23.65 17.36
N VAL A 393 2.17 22.75 16.59
CA VAL A 393 1.26 21.71 17.09
C VAL A 393 2.03 20.55 17.74
N SER A 394 3.01 19.98 17.04
CA SER A 394 3.73 18.77 17.49
C SER A 394 5.10 19.09 18.11
N GLY A 395 5.58 20.32 17.94
CA GLY A 395 6.90 20.74 18.39
C GLY A 395 8.03 20.44 17.41
N LYS A 396 9.07 21.27 17.42
CA LYS A 396 10.25 21.19 16.51
C LYS A 396 11.15 19.96 16.74
N GLY A 397 10.83 19.13 17.72
CA GLY A 397 11.51 17.87 18.01
C GLY A 397 10.75 16.64 17.52
N HIS A 398 9.61 16.81 16.85
CA HIS A 398 8.77 15.71 16.33
C HIS A 398 9.24 15.22 14.95
N TYR A 399 8.91 13.97 14.61
CA TYR A 399 9.26 13.38 13.31
C TYR A 399 8.64 14.14 12.15
N ASP A 400 7.36 14.51 12.23
CA ASP A 400 6.67 15.25 11.16
C ASP A 400 7.33 16.60 10.82
N TYR A 401 7.89 17.27 11.83
CA TYR A 401 8.65 18.51 11.61
C TYR A 401 9.96 18.23 10.86
N SER A 402 10.64 17.13 11.19
CA SER A 402 11.83 16.67 10.48
C SER A 402 11.53 16.30 9.02
N ALA A 403 10.45 15.55 8.80
CA ALA A 403 10.00 15.18 7.46
C ALA A 403 9.71 16.42 6.60
N SER A 404 9.06 17.45 7.18
CA SER A 404 8.82 18.70 6.47
C SER A 404 10.09 19.50 6.17
N LEU A 405 11.07 19.53 7.07
CA LEU A 405 12.38 20.12 6.77
C LEU A 405 13.06 19.43 5.60
N SER A 406 12.98 18.10 5.53
CA SER A 406 13.54 17.31 4.43
C SER A 406 12.84 17.58 3.09
N ASN A 407 11.52 17.64 3.08
CA ASN A 407 10.75 17.96 1.88
C ASN A 407 11.12 19.35 1.37
N LEU A 408 11.16 20.33 2.27
CA LEU A 408 11.55 21.69 1.94
C LEU A 408 12.98 21.75 1.39
N ALA A 409 13.93 21.03 2.02
CA ALA A 409 15.30 20.91 1.52
C ALA A 409 15.36 20.32 0.11
N THR A 410 14.53 19.32 -0.18
CA THR A 410 14.42 18.70 -1.51
C THR A 410 13.90 19.71 -2.54
N TYR A 411 12.88 20.50 -2.20
CA TYR A 411 12.36 21.53 -3.11
C TYR A 411 13.38 22.64 -3.37
N TYR A 412 14.14 23.07 -2.36
CA TYR A 412 15.27 23.99 -2.54
C TYR A 412 16.34 23.39 -3.46
N TYR A 413 16.71 22.13 -3.24
CA TYR A 413 17.68 21.42 -4.07
C TYR A 413 17.25 21.37 -5.55
N LEU A 414 16.00 20.97 -5.81
CA LEU A 414 15.45 20.92 -7.17
C LEU A 414 15.34 22.30 -7.83
N SER A 415 15.20 23.36 -7.04
CA SER A 415 15.23 24.75 -7.53
C SER A 415 16.64 25.33 -7.73
N GLY A 416 17.71 24.53 -7.51
CA GLY A 416 19.11 24.96 -7.64
C GLY A 416 19.68 25.71 -6.44
N LYS A 417 18.93 25.81 -5.33
CA LYS A 417 19.32 26.51 -4.09
C LYS A 417 19.97 25.53 -3.10
N HIS A 418 21.19 25.11 -3.42
CA HIS A 418 21.85 23.98 -2.74
C HIS A 418 22.32 24.30 -1.31
N ASP A 419 22.66 25.55 -1.00
CA ASP A 419 23.06 25.95 0.36
C ASP A 419 21.88 25.85 1.35
N GLU A 420 20.70 26.36 0.96
CA GLU A 420 19.46 26.24 1.73
C GLU A 420 19.05 24.79 1.91
N ALA A 421 19.17 23.98 0.86
CA ALA A 421 18.92 22.54 0.91
C ALA A 421 19.84 21.85 1.93
N LEU A 422 21.14 22.13 1.89
CA LEU A 422 22.11 21.56 2.83
C LEU A 422 21.79 21.97 4.27
N GLN A 423 21.47 23.24 4.52
CA GLN A 423 21.16 23.74 5.86
C GLN A 423 19.92 23.04 6.46
N LEU A 424 18.83 22.98 5.69
CA LEU A 424 17.57 22.39 6.15
C LEU A 424 17.68 20.87 6.26
N GLY A 425 18.29 20.21 5.27
CA GLY A 425 18.50 18.77 5.25
C GLY A 425 19.38 18.29 6.41
N THR A 426 20.46 19.01 6.74
CA THR A 426 21.31 18.68 7.90
C THR A 426 20.51 18.74 9.20
N ARG A 427 19.67 19.76 9.37
CA ARG A 427 18.81 19.89 10.54
C ARG A 427 17.77 18.77 10.64
N ALA A 428 17.16 18.37 9.51
CA ALA A 428 16.26 17.21 9.46
C ALA A 428 16.99 15.92 9.87
N LEU A 429 18.19 15.70 9.31
CA LEU A 429 19.01 14.52 9.62
C LEU A 429 19.34 14.42 11.11
N GLU A 430 19.72 15.53 11.76
CA GLU A 430 20.00 15.57 13.20
C GLU A 430 18.77 15.22 14.06
N ILE A 431 17.60 15.75 13.72
CA ILE A 431 16.35 15.46 14.42
C ILE A 431 15.98 14.00 14.25
N SER A 432 15.97 13.49 13.00
CA SER A 432 15.65 12.09 12.71
C SER A 432 16.62 11.12 13.36
N LYS A 433 17.92 11.44 13.41
CA LYS A 433 18.93 10.63 14.12
C LYS A 433 18.59 10.43 15.59
N ARG A 434 18.11 11.48 16.26
CA ARG A 434 17.75 11.44 17.67
C ARG A 434 16.47 10.66 17.92
N ILE A 435 15.48 10.75 17.03
CA ILE A 435 14.16 10.13 17.20
C ILE A 435 14.15 8.66 16.77
N LEU A 436 14.69 8.37 15.58
CA LEU A 436 14.57 7.08 14.92
C LEU A 436 15.80 6.18 15.13
N GLY A 437 16.95 6.78 15.44
CA GLY A 437 18.23 6.09 15.45
C GLY A 437 18.84 5.92 14.05
N ARG A 438 20.06 5.38 14.00
CA ARG A 438 20.83 5.25 12.75
C ARG A 438 20.44 4.07 11.87
N ASP A 439 19.88 3.03 12.47
CA ASP A 439 19.47 1.80 11.78
C ASP A 439 18.08 1.93 11.14
N ASN A 440 17.48 3.12 11.16
CA ASN A 440 16.15 3.34 10.61
C ASN A 440 16.21 3.74 9.12
N PRO A 441 15.42 3.12 8.22
CA PRO A 441 15.44 3.40 6.78
C PRO A 441 15.18 4.87 6.40
N GLU A 442 14.33 5.57 7.15
CA GLU A 442 14.06 6.99 6.91
C GLU A 442 15.28 7.86 7.25
N TYR A 443 16.04 7.54 8.29
CA TYR A 443 17.33 8.19 8.57
C TYR A 443 18.33 7.97 7.43
N ILE A 444 18.43 6.75 6.90
CA ILE A 444 19.34 6.41 5.78
C ILE A 444 18.97 7.23 4.54
N THR A 445 17.67 7.36 4.24
CA THR A 445 17.19 8.17 3.11
C THR A 445 17.60 9.64 3.26
N LEU A 446 17.40 10.21 4.45
CA LEU A 446 17.84 11.58 4.75
C LEU A 446 19.36 11.75 4.64
N LEU A 447 20.12 10.76 5.09
CA LEU A 447 21.58 10.77 5.04
C LEU A 447 22.08 10.87 3.59
N ARG A 448 21.45 10.12 2.68
CA ARG A 448 21.75 10.15 1.23
C ARG A 448 21.35 11.47 0.59
N ASN A 449 20.18 12.01 0.91
CA ASN A 449 19.77 13.33 0.42
C ASN A 449 20.78 14.43 0.82
N VAL A 450 21.24 14.41 2.08
CA VAL A 450 22.26 15.38 2.53
C VAL A 450 23.63 15.12 1.88
N ALA A 451 23.96 13.87 1.55
CA ALA A 451 25.14 13.54 0.75
C ALA A 451 25.04 14.17 -0.65
N ASP A 452 23.89 14.07 -1.31
CA ASP A 452 23.63 14.71 -2.60
C ASP A 452 23.73 16.24 -2.53
N TYR A 453 23.20 16.86 -1.48
CA TYR A 453 23.32 18.32 -1.29
C TYR A 453 24.78 18.74 -1.10
N ASN A 454 25.57 17.95 -0.37
CA ASN A 454 27.02 18.19 -0.26
C ASN A 454 27.72 18.01 -1.61
N ALA A 455 27.37 16.99 -2.38
CA ALA A 455 27.97 16.72 -3.69
C ALA A 455 27.65 17.84 -4.71
N ALA A 456 26.45 18.41 -4.67
CA ALA A 456 26.07 19.55 -5.51
C ALA A 456 26.89 20.82 -5.19
N LEU A 457 27.37 20.97 -3.96
CA LEU A 457 28.30 22.03 -3.53
C LEU A 457 29.77 21.64 -3.73
N GLY A 458 30.07 20.49 -4.35
CA GLY A 458 31.43 20.00 -4.58
C GLY A 458 32.10 19.36 -3.36
N HIS A 459 31.40 19.17 -2.25
CA HIS A 459 31.92 18.54 -1.03
C HIS A 459 31.91 17.00 -1.10
N TYR A 460 32.55 16.42 -2.12
CA TYR A 460 32.50 14.98 -2.40
C TYR A 460 33.06 14.10 -1.29
N ASP A 461 34.07 14.56 -0.55
CA ASP A 461 34.61 13.82 0.62
C ASP A 461 33.57 13.65 1.73
N LYS A 462 32.69 14.64 1.93
CA LYS A 462 31.61 14.55 2.91
C LYS A 462 30.51 13.63 2.41
N ALA A 463 30.13 13.77 1.14
CA ALA A 463 29.14 12.91 0.50
C ALA A 463 29.56 11.42 0.57
N ALA A 464 30.81 11.11 0.23
CA ALA A 464 31.35 9.74 0.28
C ALA A 464 31.34 9.16 1.71
N LYS A 465 31.63 9.96 2.75
CA LYS A 465 31.54 9.50 4.15
C LYS A 465 30.11 9.18 4.56
N MET A 466 29.15 10.01 4.16
CA MET A 466 27.73 9.81 4.46
C MET A 466 27.18 8.59 3.73
N GLU A 467 27.53 8.42 2.46
CA GLU A 467 27.14 7.25 1.67
C GLU A 467 27.82 5.96 2.16
N THR A 468 29.02 6.03 2.74
CA THR A 468 29.65 4.88 3.42
C THR A 468 28.81 4.42 4.62
N GLU A 469 28.34 5.34 5.46
CA GLU A 469 27.45 5.01 6.59
C GLU A 469 26.12 4.42 6.10
N ALA A 470 25.56 4.94 4.99
CA ALA A 470 24.37 4.38 4.35
C ALA A 470 24.60 2.96 3.82
N LEU A 471 25.72 2.72 3.12
CA LEU A 471 26.11 1.41 2.57
C LEU A 471 26.26 0.36 3.68
N GLU A 472 27.01 0.68 4.74
CA GLU A 472 27.25 -0.21 5.88
C GLU A 472 25.93 -0.56 6.60
N THR A 473 25.04 0.41 6.75
CA THR A 473 23.76 0.22 7.42
C THR A 473 22.79 -0.59 6.54
N ASN A 474 22.74 -0.32 5.23
CA ASN A 474 21.99 -1.13 4.28
C ASN A 474 22.50 -2.58 4.23
N GLU A 475 23.82 -2.79 4.32
CA GLU A 475 24.40 -4.14 4.42
C GLU A 475 23.96 -4.84 5.71
N LYS A 476 24.02 -4.15 6.85
CA LYS A 476 23.61 -4.70 8.14
C LYS A 476 22.12 -5.05 8.17
N ILE A 477 21.26 -4.19 7.63
CA ILE A 477 19.81 -4.38 7.65
C ILE A 477 19.39 -5.36 6.56
N PHE A 478 19.67 -5.08 5.29
CA PHE A 478 19.14 -5.83 4.15
C PHE A 478 20.17 -6.78 3.52
N GLY A 479 21.44 -6.70 3.87
CA GLY A 479 22.50 -7.46 3.20
C GLY A 479 22.80 -7.01 1.78
N LYS A 480 23.76 -7.72 1.18
CA LYS A 480 24.35 -7.34 -0.10
C LYS A 480 23.43 -7.58 -1.30
N GLU A 481 22.44 -8.45 -1.17
CA GLU A 481 21.56 -8.91 -2.25
C GLU A 481 20.29 -8.05 -2.42
N ASN A 482 20.30 -6.84 -1.86
CA ASN A 482 19.19 -5.90 -1.85
C ASN A 482 19.49 -4.65 -2.72
N ILE A 483 18.45 -4.11 -3.34
CA ILE A 483 18.53 -2.96 -4.25
C ILE A 483 19.10 -1.69 -3.60
N HIS A 484 18.86 -1.47 -2.31
CA HIS A 484 19.39 -0.31 -1.58
C HIS A 484 20.91 -0.38 -1.43
N TYR A 485 21.46 -1.59 -1.23
CA TYR A 485 22.90 -1.82 -1.19
C TYR A 485 23.54 -1.57 -2.56
N ALA A 486 22.95 -2.13 -3.63
CA ALA A 486 23.40 -1.92 -5.00
C ALA A 486 23.43 -0.44 -5.40
N ASN A 487 22.38 0.31 -5.05
CA ASN A 487 22.29 1.73 -5.29
C ASN A 487 23.36 2.51 -4.50
N SER A 488 23.61 2.12 -3.24
CA SER A 488 24.65 2.74 -2.41
C SER A 488 26.06 2.52 -2.98
N LEU A 489 26.35 1.33 -3.54
CA LEU A 489 27.62 1.05 -4.24
C LEU A 489 27.81 1.97 -5.44
N LEU A 490 26.76 2.16 -6.25
CA LEU A 490 26.82 3.00 -7.43
C LEU A 490 27.04 4.48 -7.05
N ASN A 491 26.31 5.00 -6.07
CA ASN A 491 26.51 6.34 -5.52
C ASN A 491 27.92 6.53 -4.95
N MET A 492 28.42 5.55 -4.17
CA MET A 492 29.79 5.56 -3.65
C MET A 492 30.81 5.66 -4.79
N SER A 493 30.62 4.92 -5.88
CA SER A 493 31.52 5.00 -7.03
C SER A 493 31.58 6.40 -7.63
N VAL A 494 30.45 7.12 -7.69
CA VAL A 494 30.38 8.50 -8.19
C VAL A 494 31.11 9.45 -7.24
N TYR A 495 30.76 9.46 -5.95
CA TYR A 495 31.37 10.38 -5.00
C TYR A 495 32.87 10.13 -4.82
N CYS A 496 33.29 8.86 -4.72
CA CYS A 496 34.70 8.49 -4.64
C CYS A 496 35.46 8.90 -5.91
N THR A 497 34.88 8.76 -7.11
CA THR A 497 35.52 9.22 -8.35
C THR A 497 35.77 10.72 -8.31
N LYS A 498 34.76 11.52 -7.93
CA LYS A 498 34.88 12.98 -7.85
C LYS A 498 35.81 13.44 -6.72
N ALA A 499 35.94 12.65 -5.65
CA ALA A 499 36.90 12.86 -4.57
C ALA A 499 38.33 12.37 -4.90
N GLY A 500 38.54 11.65 -6.01
CA GLY A 500 39.84 11.08 -6.37
C GLY A 500 40.24 9.82 -5.58
N ASP A 501 39.29 9.13 -4.96
CA ASP A 501 39.52 7.87 -4.24
C ASP A 501 39.59 6.68 -5.21
N LYS A 502 40.70 5.92 -5.12
CA LYS A 502 40.98 4.74 -5.95
C LYS A 502 40.01 3.58 -5.72
N LYS A 503 39.25 3.56 -4.61
CA LYS A 503 38.23 2.53 -4.36
C LYS A 503 37.01 2.66 -5.28
N ALA A 504 36.83 3.80 -5.96
CA ALA A 504 35.67 4.05 -6.82
C ALA A 504 35.40 2.93 -7.83
N SER A 505 36.45 2.43 -8.51
CA SER A 505 36.32 1.36 -9.51
C SER A 505 35.87 0.03 -8.91
N LYS A 506 36.20 -0.25 -7.65
CA LYS A 506 35.76 -1.45 -6.95
C LYS A 506 34.27 -1.36 -6.62
N TYR A 507 33.81 -0.23 -6.09
CA TYR A 507 32.39 -0.01 -5.83
C TYR A 507 31.54 -0.11 -7.10
N TYR A 508 32.03 0.47 -8.20
CA TYR A 508 31.36 0.37 -9.49
C TYR A 508 31.27 -1.09 -9.99
N ALA A 509 32.38 -1.84 -9.95
CA ALA A 509 32.41 -3.24 -10.37
C ALA A 509 31.45 -4.10 -9.53
N ASP A 510 31.42 -3.90 -8.21
CA ASP A 510 30.51 -4.62 -7.31
C ASP A 510 29.04 -4.30 -7.63
N ALA A 511 28.74 -3.04 -8.00
CA ALA A 511 27.41 -2.65 -8.45
C ALA A 511 27.01 -3.34 -9.77
N MET A 512 27.92 -3.38 -10.76
CA MET A 512 27.64 -3.98 -12.08
C MET A 512 27.44 -5.49 -12.02
N GLU A 513 28.05 -6.18 -11.05
CA GLU A 513 27.79 -7.60 -10.80
C GLU A 513 26.41 -7.82 -10.16
N LEU A 514 25.98 -6.93 -9.28
CA LEU A 514 24.81 -7.12 -8.44
C LEU A 514 23.49 -6.68 -9.10
N ILE A 515 23.48 -5.52 -9.77
CA ILE A 515 22.27 -4.90 -10.30
C ILE A 515 21.53 -5.83 -11.27
N PRO A 516 22.16 -6.43 -12.31
CA PRO A 516 21.45 -7.27 -13.25
C PRO A 516 20.78 -8.48 -12.59
N ASN A 517 21.45 -9.08 -11.60
CA ASN A 517 20.96 -10.25 -10.88
C ASN A 517 19.73 -9.93 -10.03
N ILE A 518 19.72 -8.78 -9.34
CA ILE A 518 18.56 -8.33 -8.56
C ILE A 518 17.35 -8.11 -9.48
N PHE A 519 17.53 -7.32 -10.54
CA PHE A 519 16.43 -6.98 -11.43
C PHE A 519 15.90 -8.18 -12.19
N LYS A 520 16.75 -9.04 -12.75
CA LYS A 520 16.33 -10.28 -13.42
C LYS A 520 15.47 -11.14 -12.49
N ARG A 521 15.93 -11.38 -11.26
CA ARG A 521 15.19 -12.13 -10.24
C ARG A 521 13.85 -11.48 -9.89
N SER A 522 13.81 -10.16 -9.78
CA SER A 522 12.57 -9.43 -9.47
C SER A 522 11.62 -9.35 -10.67
N PHE A 523 12.12 -9.44 -11.89
CA PHE A 523 11.35 -9.31 -13.11
C PHE A 523 10.64 -10.63 -13.51
N ILE A 524 11.29 -11.78 -13.30
CA ILE A 524 10.71 -13.09 -13.58
C ILE A 524 9.50 -13.35 -12.66
N GLY A 525 8.36 -13.75 -13.24
CA GLY A 525 7.14 -14.03 -12.47
C GLY A 525 6.35 -12.79 -12.02
N SER A 526 6.88 -11.59 -12.25
CA SER A 526 6.16 -10.34 -11.96
C SER A 526 5.05 -10.07 -12.98
N ASN A 527 3.96 -9.47 -12.53
CA ASN A 527 2.90 -8.98 -13.41
C ASN A 527 3.37 -7.75 -14.22
N ALA A 528 2.59 -7.36 -15.23
CA ALA A 528 2.96 -6.29 -16.17
C ALA A 528 3.31 -4.97 -15.48
N ASN A 529 2.58 -4.61 -14.44
CA ASN A 529 2.79 -3.35 -13.73
C ASN A 529 3.98 -3.39 -12.78
N LYS A 530 4.21 -4.51 -12.09
CA LYS A 530 5.43 -4.69 -11.28
C LYS A 530 6.66 -4.67 -12.18
N LYS A 531 6.56 -5.24 -13.39
CA LYS A 531 7.58 -5.14 -14.44
C LYS A 531 7.80 -3.70 -14.87
N ASP A 532 6.74 -2.94 -15.19
CA ASP A 532 6.82 -1.51 -15.49
C ASP A 532 7.47 -0.70 -14.35
N SER A 533 7.08 -0.96 -13.11
CA SER A 533 7.68 -0.36 -11.92
C SER A 533 9.18 -0.68 -11.80
N LEU A 534 9.58 -1.92 -12.06
CA LEU A 534 10.99 -2.32 -12.09
C LEU A 534 11.75 -1.66 -13.24
N CYS A 535 11.16 -1.55 -14.44
CA CYS A 535 11.76 -0.83 -15.57
C CYS A 535 11.99 0.64 -15.21
N LYS A 536 10.98 1.31 -14.66
CA LYS A 536 11.10 2.70 -14.18
C LYS A 536 12.15 2.83 -13.09
N GLN A 537 12.16 1.92 -12.11
CA GLN A 537 13.15 1.94 -11.05
C GLN A 537 14.57 1.75 -11.59
N TYR A 538 14.77 0.85 -12.55
CA TYR A 538 16.05 0.64 -13.23
C TYR A 538 16.52 1.91 -13.98
N GLY A 539 15.62 2.46 -14.81
CA GLY A 539 15.88 3.64 -15.63
C GLY A 539 16.02 4.95 -14.84
N ILE A 540 15.54 5.01 -13.60
CA ILE A 540 15.70 6.18 -12.72
C ILE A 540 16.97 6.06 -11.87
N LEU A 541 17.21 4.90 -11.25
CA LEU A 541 18.25 4.76 -10.24
C LEU A 541 19.61 4.34 -10.80
N PHE A 542 19.66 3.63 -11.94
CA PHE A 542 20.89 2.95 -12.37
C PHE A 542 21.37 3.41 -13.76
N GLU A 543 20.57 3.24 -14.81
CA GLU A 543 20.98 3.60 -16.19
C GLU A 543 21.58 5.01 -16.33
N PRO A 544 20.96 6.08 -15.78
CA PRO A 544 21.46 7.43 -15.96
C PRO A 544 22.86 7.61 -15.38
N ILE A 545 23.14 6.98 -14.24
CA ILE A 545 24.42 7.07 -13.56
C ILE A 545 25.46 6.26 -14.34
N ILE A 546 25.12 5.06 -14.81
CA ILE A 546 26.00 4.20 -15.62
C ILE A 546 26.41 4.92 -16.91
N HIS A 547 25.45 5.49 -17.65
CA HIS A 547 25.75 6.22 -18.88
C HIS A 547 26.57 7.48 -18.62
N ARG A 548 26.32 8.19 -17.52
CA ARG A 548 27.14 9.35 -17.12
C ARG A 548 28.58 8.93 -16.80
N ILE A 549 28.79 7.84 -16.06
CA ILE A 549 30.13 7.32 -15.74
C ILE A 549 30.85 6.91 -17.03
N ALA A 550 30.16 6.22 -17.94
CA ALA A 550 30.70 5.86 -19.25
C ALA A 550 31.16 7.11 -20.02
N TYR A 551 30.31 8.14 -20.08
CA TYR A 551 30.62 9.40 -20.74
C TYR A 551 31.80 10.14 -20.11
N GLU A 552 31.81 10.31 -18.78
CA GLU A 552 32.84 11.09 -18.08
C GLU A 552 34.20 10.38 -18.06
N SER A 553 34.21 9.05 -17.95
CA SER A 553 35.44 8.25 -17.86
C SER A 553 36.17 8.11 -19.20
N ARG A 554 35.43 8.19 -20.31
CA ARG A 554 35.92 7.93 -21.68
C ARG A 554 36.69 6.61 -21.82
N SER A 555 36.26 5.58 -21.11
CA SER A 555 36.97 4.31 -21.01
C SER A 555 36.15 3.14 -21.56
N ASP A 556 36.83 2.28 -22.31
CA ASP A 556 36.27 1.09 -22.96
C ASP A 556 35.65 0.10 -21.98
N ALA A 557 36.09 0.08 -20.72
CA ALA A 557 35.47 -0.76 -19.71
C ALA A 557 34.03 -0.31 -19.45
N TYR A 558 33.84 0.98 -19.17
CA TYR A 558 32.52 1.55 -18.86
C TYR A 558 31.62 1.65 -20.10
N TYR A 559 32.17 1.73 -21.32
CA TYR A 559 31.37 1.63 -22.53
C TYR A 559 30.74 0.26 -22.72
N LYS A 560 31.41 -0.82 -22.31
CA LYS A 560 30.84 -2.18 -22.33
C LYS A 560 29.66 -2.27 -21.36
N ASP A 561 29.89 -1.88 -20.11
CA ASP A 561 28.84 -1.92 -19.07
C ASP A 561 27.66 -1.00 -19.41
N GLY A 562 27.93 0.17 -19.99
CA GLY A 562 26.91 1.09 -20.45
C GLY A 562 26.09 0.56 -21.64
N TYR A 563 26.72 -0.17 -22.56
CA TYR A 563 25.99 -0.87 -23.63
C TYR A 563 25.09 -1.96 -23.06
N ASP A 564 25.64 -2.83 -22.21
CA ASP A 564 24.92 -3.94 -21.59
C ASP A 564 23.77 -3.45 -20.71
N SER A 565 23.96 -2.34 -20.00
CA SER A 565 22.91 -1.69 -19.23
C SER A 565 21.76 -1.19 -20.13
N ALA A 566 22.06 -0.56 -21.27
CA ALA A 566 21.05 -0.12 -22.23
C ALA A 566 20.29 -1.30 -22.86
N LEU A 567 21.00 -2.39 -23.20
CA LEU A 567 20.38 -3.61 -23.69
C LEU A 567 19.42 -4.19 -22.65
N MET A 568 19.83 -4.23 -21.38
CA MET A 568 19.01 -4.75 -20.29
C MET A 568 17.76 -3.91 -20.05
N GLY A 569 17.88 -2.59 -19.93
CA GLY A 569 16.73 -1.72 -19.66
C GLY A 569 15.71 -1.71 -20.80
N LYS A 570 16.19 -1.71 -22.06
CA LYS A 570 15.30 -1.88 -23.23
C LYS A 570 14.74 -3.29 -23.32
N GLY A 571 15.53 -4.32 -23.01
CA GLY A 571 15.09 -5.71 -22.96
C GLY A 571 13.94 -5.93 -21.95
N MET A 572 14.05 -5.32 -20.77
CA MET A 572 12.98 -5.31 -19.76
C MET A 572 11.74 -4.56 -20.26
N SER A 573 11.92 -3.40 -20.89
CA SER A 573 10.82 -2.56 -21.39
C SER A 573 10.05 -3.18 -22.57
N LEU A 574 10.69 -4.09 -23.31
CA LEU A 574 10.12 -4.73 -24.49
C LEU A 574 9.45 -6.08 -24.22
N ASP A 575 9.39 -6.48 -22.95
CA ASP A 575 8.68 -7.68 -22.57
C ASP A 575 7.16 -7.49 -22.78
N ASN A 576 6.62 -8.19 -23.77
CA ASN A 576 5.18 -8.19 -24.09
C ASN A 576 4.38 -9.23 -23.30
N GLY A 577 4.99 -9.86 -22.28
CA GLY A 577 4.40 -10.96 -21.54
C GLY A 577 4.79 -12.31 -22.15
N MET A 578 5.03 -13.27 -21.28
CA MET A 578 5.37 -14.65 -21.66
C MET A 578 4.09 -15.41 -22.00
N ASP A 579 3.99 -15.94 -23.22
CA ASP A 579 2.91 -16.85 -23.59
C ASP A 579 3.22 -18.26 -23.07
N LEU A 580 2.71 -18.58 -21.89
CA LEU A 580 2.89 -19.89 -21.27
C LEU A 580 2.07 -21.00 -21.95
N ASP A 581 1.24 -20.66 -22.94
CA ASP A 581 0.42 -21.62 -23.69
C ASP A 581 1.12 -22.10 -24.99
N SER A 582 2.34 -21.62 -25.27
CA SER A 582 3.16 -22.11 -26.38
C SER A 582 3.70 -23.55 -26.16
N PRO A 583 3.94 -24.34 -27.22
CA PRO A 583 4.34 -25.74 -27.08
C PRO A 583 5.75 -25.87 -26.49
N ALA A 584 5.89 -26.64 -25.41
CA ALA A 584 7.19 -27.04 -24.88
C ALA A 584 7.90 -28.04 -25.82
N LYS A 585 9.23 -28.14 -25.73
CA LYS A 585 10.03 -29.09 -26.55
C LYS A 585 9.76 -30.57 -26.26
N GLU A 586 9.12 -30.88 -25.13
CA GLU A 586 8.69 -32.22 -24.73
C GLU A 586 7.18 -32.23 -24.40
N ASP A 587 6.53 -33.39 -24.57
CA ASP A 587 5.06 -33.65 -24.60
C ASP A 587 4.31 -33.39 -23.27
N GLY A 588 4.40 -32.16 -22.74
CA GLY A 588 3.81 -31.80 -21.46
C GLY A 588 3.66 -30.29 -21.24
N SER A 589 2.82 -29.63 -22.05
CA SER A 589 2.49 -28.20 -21.88
C SER A 589 1.99 -27.84 -20.47
N ASN A 590 1.25 -28.74 -19.81
CA ASN A 590 0.80 -28.56 -18.41
C ASN A 590 1.95 -28.55 -17.37
N GLY A 591 3.10 -29.17 -17.69
CA GLY A 591 4.28 -29.19 -16.81
C GLY A 591 5.02 -27.87 -16.78
N THR A 592 5.14 -27.19 -17.92
CA THR A 592 5.89 -25.93 -18.06
C THR A 592 5.23 -24.78 -17.31
N LYS A 593 3.91 -24.61 -17.47
CA LYS A 593 3.13 -23.58 -16.75
C LYS A 593 3.24 -23.76 -15.23
N THR A 594 3.19 -25.00 -14.76
CA THR A 594 3.40 -25.34 -13.35
C THR A 594 4.81 -24.98 -12.88
N MET A 595 5.84 -25.37 -13.65
CA MET A 595 7.24 -25.04 -13.33
C MET A 595 7.49 -23.52 -13.30
N TYR A 596 6.96 -22.76 -14.26
CA TYR A 596 7.07 -21.31 -14.29
C TYR A 596 6.37 -20.67 -13.09
N ASN A 597 5.15 -21.10 -12.78
CA ASN A 597 4.42 -20.59 -11.61
C ASN A 597 5.16 -20.91 -10.31
N SER A 598 5.75 -22.10 -10.17
CA SER A 598 6.61 -22.44 -9.03
C SER A 598 7.86 -21.58 -8.96
N LEU A 599 8.50 -21.28 -10.10
CA LEU A 599 9.67 -20.40 -10.14
C LEU A 599 9.29 -18.96 -9.75
N ALA A 600 8.17 -18.45 -10.26
CA ALA A 600 7.62 -17.14 -9.92
C ALA A 600 7.34 -17.04 -8.41
N ASP A 601 6.70 -18.05 -7.81
CA ASP A 601 6.49 -18.12 -6.36
C ASP A 601 7.80 -18.10 -5.58
N LEU A 602 8.78 -18.93 -5.98
CA LEU A 602 10.08 -18.97 -5.32
C LEU A 602 10.79 -17.61 -5.39
N TYR A 603 10.83 -16.95 -6.55
CA TYR A 603 11.43 -15.62 -6.65
C TYR A 603 10.67 -14.55 -5.87
N SER A 604 9.35 -14.59 -5.87
CA SER A 604 8.53 -13.72 -5.02
C SER A 604 8.90 -13.89 -3.54
N ARG A 605 8.96 -15.12 -3.06
CA ARG A 605 9.35 -15.45 -1.67
C ARG A 605 10.79 -15.01 -1.36
N ILE A 606 11.73 -15.27 -2.26
CA ILE A 606 13.13 -14.84 -2.11
C ILE A 606 13.22 -13.32 -2.02
N ASN A 607 12.52 -12.58 -2.88
CA ASN A 607 12.51 -11.12 -2.86
C ASN A 607 11.89 -10.59 -1.57
N ASN A 608 10.77 -11.16 -1.11
CA ASN A 608 10.16 -10.80 0.18
C ASN A 608 11.12 -11.04 1.36
N ILE A 609 11.91 -12.12 1.35
CA ILE A 609 12.94 -12.36 2.37
C ILE A 609 14.05 -11.30 2.28
N TYR A 610 14.44 -10.87 1.08
CA TYR A 610 15.44 -9.81 0.90
C TYR A 610 14.96 -8.40 1.28
N GLU A 611 13.65 -8.18 1.34
CA GLU A 611 13.04 -6.95 1.91
C GLU A 611 13.10 -6.95 3.45
N GLN A 612 13.20 -8.12 4.09
CA GLN A 612 13.26 -8.23 5.55
C GLN A 612 14.67 -7.95 6.10
N PRO A 613 14.77 -7.44 7.35
CA PRO A 613 16.03 -7.36 8.06
C PRO A 613 16.73 -8.72 8.14
N GLN A 614 18.06 -8.76 8.01
CA GLN A 614 18.84 -10.00 8.05
C GLN A 614 18.52 -10.86 9.28
N SER A 615 18.31 -10.22 10.43
CA SER A 615 17.96 -10.88 11.70
C SER A 615 16.62 -11.62 11.67
N ALA A 616 15.72 -11.27 10.75
CA ALA A 616 14.39 -11.87 10.62
C ALA A 616 14.32 -12.93 9.51
N ARG A 617 15.41 -13.14 8.75
CA ARG A 617 15.39 -14.05 7.59
C ARG A 617 15.35 -15.52 8.03
N PRO A 618 14.55 -16.36 7.36
CA PRO A 618 14.52 -17.79 7.64
C PRO A 618 15.84 -18.47 7.20
N THR A 619 16.25 -19.51 7.92
CA THR A 619 17.44 -20.32 7.61
C THR A 619 17.37 -21.09 6.29
N GLY A 620 16.18 -21.20 5.69
CA GLY A 620 15.94 -21.94 4.43
C GLY A 620 16.21 -21.16 3.13
N LEU A 621 16.72 -19.93 3.18
CA LEU A 621 16.90 -19.08 1.98
C LEU A 621 17.78 -19.72 0.91
N ASP A 622 18.89 -20.36 1.30
CA ASP A 622 19.79 -21.02 0.33
C ASP A 622 19.14 -22.21 -0.36
N SER A 623 18.23 -22.91 0.32
CA SER A 623 17.45 -23.98 -0.29
C SER A 623 16.51 -23.42 -1.36
N LEU A 624 15.79 -22.33 -1.06
CA LEU A 624 14.90 -21.67 -2.01
C LEU A 624 15.67 -21.16 -3.24
N LYS A 625 16.85 -20.54 -3.04
CA LYS A 625 17.71 -20.07 -4.13
C LYS A 625 18.16 -21.21 -5.04
N ASN A 626 18.58 -22.33 -4.44
CA ASN A 626 19.03 -23.49 -5.21
C ASN A 626 17.89 -24.15 -5.99
N GLU A 627 16.69 -24.21 -5.41
CA GLU A 627 15.50 -24.72 -6.08
C GLU A 627 15.08 -23.81 -7.25
N ALA A 628 15.02 -22.49 -7.03
CA ALA A 628 14.72 -21.51 -8.07
C ALA A 628 15.71 -21.61 -9.24
N ARG A 629 17.02 -21.70 -8.94
CA ARG A 629 18.05 -21.88 -9.97
C ARG A 629 17.85 -23.15 -10.79
N ARG A 630 17.54 -24.28 -10.15
CA ARG A 630 17.28 -25.54 -10.87
C ARG A 630 16.07 -25.44 -11.80
N LEU A 631 14.99 -24.79 -11.35
CA LEU A 631 13.79 -24.60 -12.17
C LEU A 631 14.05 -23.63 -13.33
N ASP A 632 14.75 -22.52 -13.08
CA ASP A 632 15.15 -21.55 -14.11
C ASP A 632 16.01 -22.20 -15.20
N GLU A 633 17.06 -22.95 -14.81
CA GLU A 633 17.92 -23.70 -15.74
C GLU A 633 17.12 -24.73 -16.56
N LYS A 634 16.18 -25.44 -15.93
CA LYS A 634 15.34 -26.43 -16.62
C LYS A 634 14.38 -25.78 -17.61
N LEU A 635 13.72 -24.68 -17.23
CA LEU A 635 12.81 -23.92 -18.11
C LEU A 635 13.53 -23.36 -19.33
N GLN A 636 14.75 -22.85 -19.17
CA GLN A 636 15.57 -22.38 -20.30
C GLN A 636 15.92 -23.50 -21.29
N GLN A 637 16.03 -24.74 -20.81
CA GLN A 637 16.35 -25.90 -21.66
C GLN A 637 15.11 -26.44 -22.38
N CYS A 638 13.96 -26.53 -21.70
CA CYS A 638 12.76 -27.19 -22.22
C CYS A 638 11.72 -26.27 -22.89
N HIS A 639 11.84 -24.94 -22.77
CA HIS A 639 10.88 -23.98 -23.32
C HIS A 639 11.59 -22.85 -24.08
N ASP A 640 11.39 -22.78 -25.39
CA ASP A 640 12.10 -21.82 -26.26
C ASP A 640 11.77 -20.37 -25.92
N GLU A 641 10.49 -20.03 -25.76
CA GLU A 641 10.08 -18.66 -25.45
C GLU A 641 10.57 -18.19 -24.08
N TYR A 642 10.67 -19.12 -23.11
CA TYR A 642 11.25 -18.79 -21.80
C TYR A 642 12.76 -18.57 -21.94
N GLY A 643 13.43 -19.44 -22.71
CA GLY A 643 14.82 -19.27 -23.06
C GLY A 643 15.10 -17.95 -23.77
N ASP A 644 14.24 -17.54 -24.72
CA ASP A 644 14.35 -16.26 -25.44
C ASP A 644 14.10 -15.07 -24.52
N PHE A 645 13.09 -15.15 -23.66
CA PHE A 645 12.81 -14.16 -22.64
C PHE A 645 14.02 -13.94 -21.72
N ILE A 646 14.61 -15.02 -21.18
CA ILE A 646 15.80 -14.91 -20.33
C ILE A 646 17.02 -14.41 -21.11
N ARG A 647 17.20 -14.84 -22.37
CA ARG A 647 18.27 -14.33 -23.23
C ARG A 647 18.14 -12.82 -23.44
N ASN A 648 16.94 -12.31 -23.70
CA ASN A 648 16.72 -10.87 -23.87
C ASN A 648 17.08 -10.06 -22.62
N LEU A 649 16.88 -10.62 -21.42
CA LEU A 649 17.27 -10.01 -20.14
C LEU A 649 18.75 -10.19 -19.78
N SER A 650 19.51 -10.95 -20.56
CA SER A 650 20.92 -11.29 -20.28
C SER A 650 21.81 -11.15 -21.51
N THR A 651 21.35 -10.43 -22.54
CA THR A 651 22.12 -10.18 -23.76
C THR A 651 23.21 -9.16 -23.45
N ASP A 652 24.43 -9.50 -23.86
CA ASP A 652 25.60 -8.62 -23.73
C ASP A 652 26.08 -8.14 -25.11
N TRP A 653 26.97 -7.14 -25.10
CA TRP A 653 27.55 -6.56 -26.30
C TRP A 653 28.35 -7.59 -27.13
N GLN A 654 28.92 -8.62 -26.50
CA GLN A 654 29.70 -9.64 -27.21
C GLN A 654 28.79 -10.49 -28.09
N GLN A 655 27.62 -10.86 -27.57
CA GLN A 655 26.59 -11.60 -28.30
C GLN A 655 26.08 -10.77 -29.48
N VAL A 656 25.78 -9.48 -29.27
CA VAL A 656 25.43 -8.56 -30.38
C VAL A 656 26.54 -8.52 -31.42
N ARG A 657 27.79 -8.31 -31.00
CA ARG A 657 28.96 -8.25 -31.90
C ARG A 657 29.11 -9.50 -32.75
N GLN A 658 28.91 -10.69 -32.18
CA GLN A 658 29.03 -11.97 -32.89
C GLN A 658 28.02 -12.13 -34.02
N THR A 659 26.88 -11.44 -33.96
CA THR A 659 25.84 -11.52 -34.99
C THR A 659 26.03 -10.54 -36.14
N LEU A 660 26.84 -9.50 -35.96
CA LEU A 660 27.07 -8.47 -36.98
C LEU A 660 27.91 -9.01 -38.15
N GLY A 661 27.52 -8.64 -39.37
CA GLY A 661 28.34 -8.77 -40.57
C GLY A 661 29.49 -7.77 -40.61
N ASP A 662 30.39 -7.92 -41.58
CA ASP A 662 31.60 -7.07 -41.67
C ASP A 662 31.27 -5.60 -42.01
N ASN A 663 30.16 -5.38 -42.74
CA ASN A 663 29.65 -4.05 -43.14
C ASN A 663 28.44 -3.59 -42.31
N ASP A 664 28.19 -4.23 -41.17
CA ASP A 664 27.07 -3.88 -40.29
C ASP A 664 27.53 -2.94 -39.16
N LEU A 665 26.65 -2.01 -38.78
CA LEU A 665 26.80 -1.13 -37.62
C LEU A 665 25.57 -1.25 -36.72
N ALA A 666 25.79 -1.53 -35.44
CA ALA A 666 24.76 -1.43 -34.41
C ALA A 666 24.89 -0.09 -33.66
N VAL A 667 23.79 0.65 -33.52
CA VAL A 667 23.70 1.95 -32.84
C VAL A 667 22.62 1.91 -31.76
N GLU A 668 23.04 1.87 -30.50
CA GLU A 668 22.13 1.85 -29.34
C GLU A 668 22.08 3.27 -28.73
N PHE A 669 20.98 4.00 -28.97
CA PHE A 669 20.82 5.37 -28.47
C PHE A 669 20.38 5.37 -27.01
N VAL A 670 20.91 6.29 -26.21
CA VAL A 670 20.60 6.44 -24.79
C VAL A 670 20.43 7.90 -24.42
N THR A 671 19.78 8.14 -23.27
CA THR A 671 19.63 9.47 -22.69
C THR A 671 19.98 9.46 -21.22
N PHE A 672 20.61 10.53 -20.72
CA PHE A 672 20.87 10.69 -19.29
C PHE A 672 20.86 12.19 -18.91
N PRO A 673 20.56 12.57 -17.67
CA PRO A 673 20.47 13.97 -17.28
C PRO A 673 21.79 14.73 -17.44
N ALA A 674 21.72 15.98 -17.87
CA ALA A 674 22.79 16.97 -17.81
C ALA A 674 22.83 17.68 -16.44
N SER A 675 23.79 18.59 -16.25
CA SER A 675 23.95 19.38 -15.03
C SER A 675 22.86 20.44 -14.81
N GLU A 676 22.22 20.92 -15.88
CA GLU A 676 21.27 22.06 -15.85
C GLU A 676 19.80 21.64 -16.10
N GLY A 677 19.45 20.38 -15.82
CA GLY A 677 18.08 19.89 -16.00
C GLY A 677 17.67 19.62 -17.46
N SER A 678 18.61 19.66 -18.41
CA SER A 678 18.44 19.12 -19.77
C SER A 678 18.77 17.61 -19.80
N LEU A 679 18.42 16.91 -20.89
CA LEU A 679 18.86 15.54 -21.15
C LEU A 679 20.01 15.56 -22.16
N ILE A 680 21.02 14.73 -21.95
CA ILE A 680 22.04 14.44 -22.94
C ILE A 680 21.58 13.27 -23.80
N TYR A 681 21.67 13.41 -25.13
CA TYR A 681 21.52 12.30 -26.07
C TYR A 681 22.89 11.76 -26.47
N ALA A 682 23.05 10.45 -26.40
CA ALA A 682 24.26 9.75 -26.80
C ALA A 682 23.92 8.47 -27.59
N ALA A 683 24.91 7.90 -28.25
CA ALA A 683 24.79 6.62 -28.94
C ALA A 683 26.01 5.74 -28.66
N TYR A 684 25.78 4.47 -28.39
CA TYR A 684 26.82 3.47 -28.45
C TYR A 684 26.87 2.81 -29.83
N CYS A 685 28.05 2.80 -30.44
CA CYS A 685 28.31 2.16 -31.73
C CYS A 685 29.10 0.88 -31.54
N LEU A 686 28.73 -0.16 -32.29
CA LEU A 686 29.38 -1.46 -32.26
C LEU A 686 29.43 -2.08 -33.68
N ARG A 687 30.61 -2.58 -34.05
CA ARG A 687 30.87 -3.36 -35.27
C ARG A 687 31.55 -4.68 -34.90
N LYS A 688 31.46 -5.67 -35.79
CA LYS A 688 32.04 -7.00 -35.61
C LYS A 688 33.54 -6.98 -35.24
N GLY A 689 34.31 -6.08 -35.85
CA GLY A 689 35.75 -5.96 -35.65
C GLY A 689 36.19 -5.11 -34.45
N MET A 690 35.27 -4.54 -33.67
CA MET A 690 35.61 -3.68 -32.53
C MET A 690 35.83 -4.51 -31.26
N ASP A 691 36.84 -4.15 -30.46
CA ASP A 691 37.15 -4.79 -29.16
C ASP A 691 36.20 -4.36 -28.02
N SER A 692 35.45 -3.29 -28.23
CA SER A 692 34.49 -2.70 -27.30
C SER A 692 33.50 -1.81 -28.05
N PRO A 693 32.26 -1.64 -27.54
CA PRO A 693 31.39 -0.55 -27.99
C PRO A 693 32.03 0.81 -27.73
N LYS A 694 31.68 1.81 -28.53
CA LYS A 694 32.15 3.20 -28.35
C LYS A 694 30.98 4.14 -28.17
N MET A 695 31.06 5.02 -27.17
CA MET A 695 30.03 6.01 -26.90
C MET A 695 30.34 7.34 -27.60
N TYR A 696 29.32 7.91 -28.24
CA TYR A 696 29.37 9.20 -28.92
C TYR A 696 28.30 10.11 -28.34
N LEU A 697 28.71 11.30 -27.93
CA LEU A 697 27.80 12.37 -27.54
C LEU A 697 27.15 12.96 -28.80
N LEU A 698 25.85 13.17 -28.78
CA LEU A 698 25.11 13.70 -29.93
C LEU A 698 24.76 15.17 -29.74
N PHE A 699 23.90 15.47 -28.77
CA PHE A 699 23.37 16.81 -28.51
C PHE A 699 22.66 16.87 -27.15
N GLU A 700 22.32 18.08 -26.70
CA GLU A 700 21.45 18.29 -25.54
C GLU A 700 19.98 18.45 -25.95
N GLY A 701 19.07 17.85 -25.18
CA GLY A 701 17.65 17.73 -25.53
C GLY A 701 16.91 19.06 -25.71
N ASN A 702 17.43 20.16 -25.15
CA ASN A 702 16.87 21.50 -25.41
C ASN A 702 17.03 21.92 -26.88
N GLU A 703 18.06 21.43 -27.58
CA GLU A 703 18.27 21.70 -29.00
C GLU A 703 17.13 21.11 -29.85
N LEU A 704 16.52 19.98 -29.45
CA LEU A 704 15.34 19.43 -30.12
C LEU A 704 14.08 20.27 -29.93
N LYS A 705 13.93 20.94 -28.77
CA LYS A 705 12.74 21.77 -28.48
C LYS A 705 12.62 22.97 -29.41
N HIS A 706 13.75 23.44 -29.96
CA HIS A 706 13.81 24.57 -30.86
C HIS A 706 13.61 24.18 -32.34
N ILE A 707 13.48 22.89 -32.65
CA ILE A 707 13.20 22.42 -34.00
C ILE A 707 11.69 22.46 -34.23
N ASP A 708 11.27 23.24 -35.23
CA ASP A 708 9.90 23.19 -35.71
C ASP A 708 9.58 21.78 -36.22
N LYS A 709 8.54 21.15 -35.65
CA LYS A 709 8.09 19.80 -36.01
C LYS A 709 7.76 19.68 -37.50
N GLN A 710 7.34 20.77 -38.15
CA GLN A 710 7.08 20.78 -39.60
C GLN A 710 8.36 20.68 -40.44
N ASN A 711 9.52 21.01 -39.86
CA ASN A 711 10.82 21.07 -40.54
C ASN A 711 11.77 19.91 -40.21
N LEU A 712 11.30 18.92 -39.44
CA LEU A 712 12.08 17.74 -39.02
C LEU A 712 12.68 16.97 -40.21
N TYR A 713 11.93 16.88 -41.31
CA TYR A 713 12.29 16.06 -42.48
C TYR A 713 12.69 16.87 -43.72
N SER A 714 12.58 18.20 -43.67
CA SER A 714 12.91 19.09 -44.79
C SER A 714 14.28 19.76 -44.65
N THR A 715 14.89 19.68 -43.46
CA THR A 715 16.17 20.33 -43.15
C THR A 715 17.22 19.33 -42.69
N THR A 716 18.51 19.67 -42.89
CA THR A 716 19.64 18.84 -42.42
C THR A 716 19.84 18.84 -40.90
N THR A 717 19.02 19.59 -40.14
CA THR A 717 19.24 19.87 -38.72
C THR A 717 19.26 18.59 -37.89
N VAL A 718 18.26 17.72 -38.04
CA VAL A 718 18.21 16.43 -37.32
C VAL A 718 19.37 15.52 -37.74
N GLY A 719 19.68 15.45 -39.04
CA GLY A 719 20.82 14.69 -39.54
C GLY A 719 22.16 15.16 -38.95
N LYS A 720 22.34 16.47 -38.76
CA LYS A 720 23.52 17.08 -38.13
C LYS A 720 23.62 16.79 -36.64
N LEU A 721 22.51 16.73 -35.93
CA LEU A 721 22.48 16.44 -34.50
C LEU A 721 22.67 14.94 -34.22
N VAL A 722 21.97 14.09 -34.98
CA VAL A 722 21.89 12.65 -34.68
C VAL A 722 23.01 11.86 -35.35
N TRP A 723 23.22 12.04 -36.66
CA TRP A 723 24.03 11.12 -37.46
C TRP A 723 25.43 11.64 -37.79
N LYS A 724 25.61 12.96 -37.94
CA LYS A 724 26.93 13.55 -38.17
C LYS A 724 27.96 13.19 -37.08
N PRO A 725 27.62 13.16 -35.78
CA PRO A 725 28.59 12.72 -34.76
C PRO A 725 29.11 11.29 -34.97
N LEU A 726 28.38 10.47 -35.73
CA LEU A 726 28.68 9.08 -36.03
C LEU A 726 29.33 8.89 -37.42
N GLU A 727 29.71 9.97 -38.10
CA GLU A 727 30.17 9.92 -39.51
C GLU A 727 31.35 8.98 -39.75
N ASN A 728 32.25 8.85 -38.77
CA ASN A 728 33.39 7.95 -38.85
C ASN A 728 32.98 6.48 -38.78
N GLU A 729 32.00 6.16 -37.93
CA GLU A 729 31.51 4.78 -37.79
C GLU A 729 30.66 4.34 -38.98
N LEU A 730 30.06 5.29 -39.70
CA LEU A 730 29.27 5.06 -40.90
C LEU A 730 30.13 4.79 -42.17
N GLN A 731 31.45 4.86 -42.06
CA GLN A 731 32.36 4.55 -43.18
C GLN A 731 32.43 3.04 -43.44
N ASN A 732 32.32 2.65 -44.71
CA ASN A 732 32.29 1.25 -45.14
C ASN A 732 31.21 0.43 -44.42
N VAL A 733 30.04 1.04 -44.26
CA VAL A 733 28.83 0.42 -43.68
C VAL A 733 27.77 0.32 -44.75
N GLU A 734 27.10 -0.83 -44.81
CA GLU A 734 25.94 -1.06 -45.68
C GLU A 734 24.65 -1.08 -44.87
N ASN A 735 24.64 -1.80 -43.73
CA ASN A 735 23.47 -1.93 -42.86
C ASN A 735 23.69 -1.19 -41.54
N VAL A 736 22.74 -0.34 -41.16
CA VAL A 736 22.72 0.37 -39.88
C VAL A 736 21.52 -0.14 -39.07
N TYR A 737 21.79 -0.94 -38.06
CA TYR A 737 20.79 -1.39 -37.09
C TYR A 737 20.78 -0.41 -35.92
N PHE A 738 19.66 0.25 -35.65
CA PHE A 738 19.65 1.30 -34.65
C PHE A 738 18.41 1.25 -33.76
N ALA A 739 18.58 1.60 -32.49
CA ALA A 739 17.52 1.60 -31.50
C ALA A 739 17.45 2.96 -30.79
N PRO A 740 16.45 3.81 -31.12
CA PRO A 740 16.34 5.16 -30.59
C PRO A 740 16.03 5.20 -29.08
N SER A 741 16.13 6.39 -28.49
CA SER A 741 15.76 6.66 -27.09
C SER A 741 15.24 8.10 -26.93
N GLY A 742 14.51 8.37 -25.85
CA GLY A 742 13.87 9.65 -25.59
C GLY A 742 12.94 10.09 -26.74
N ALA A 743 12.97 11.38 -27.07
CA ALA A 743 12.15 11.96 -28.15
C ALA A 743 12.51 11.41 -29.55
N LEU A 744 13.70 10.80 -29.72
CA LEU A 744 14.07 10.19 -31.00
C LEU A 744 13.23 8.93 -31.29
N ASN A 745 12.60 8.31 -30.28
CA ASN A 745 11.68 7.19 -30.51
C ASN A 745 10.51 7.58 -31.42
N ASP A 746 10.02 8.82 -31.28
CA ASP A 746 8.85 9.34 -32.01
C ASP A 746 9.21 10.00 -33.35
N MET A 747 10.46 9.91 -33.78
CA MET A 747 10.98 10.56 -35.00
C MET A 747 11.54 9.56 -35.99
N ALA A 748 11.17 9.62 -37.27
CA ALA A 748 11.76 8.78 -38.31
C ALA A 748 13.18 9.26 -38.69
N ILE A 749 14.13 9.11 -37.76
CA ILE A 749 15.52 9.57 -37.89
C ILE A 749 16.27 8.88 -39.03
N GLU A 750 15.79 7.75 -39.52
CA GLU A 750 16.25 7.05 -40.72
C GLU A 750 15.88 7.74 -42.04
N SER A 751 14.86 8.61 -42.00
CA SER A 751 14.31 9.30 -43.18
C SER A 751 14.59 10.80 -43.18
N VAL A 752 15.51 11.26 -42.35
CA VAL A 752 15.93 12.68 -42.32
C VAL A 752 16.99 12.93 -43.41
N PRO A 753 17.10 14.18 -43.91
CA PRO A 753 18.18 14.56 -44.80
C PRO A 753 19.55 14.31 -44.17
N GLN A 754 20.49 13.81 -44.98
CA GLN A 754 21.89 13.67 -44.60
C GLN A 754 22.46 15.03 -44.17
N TRP A 755 23.43 15.03 -43.26
CA TRP A 755 23.99 16.28 -42.71
C TRP A 755 24.69 17.16 -43.74
N ASN A 756 25.10 16.59 -44.87
CA ASN A 756 25.70 17.27 -46.02
C ASN A 756 24.68 17.70 -47.09
N GLY A 757 23.40 17.32 -46.96
CA GLY A 757 22.33 17.65 -47.91
C GLY A 757 22.25 16.77 -49.15
N GLU A 758 23.00 15.66 -49.23
CA GLU A 758 23.09 14.79 -50.42
C GLU A 758 22.00 13.70 -50.48
N GLY A 759 20.77 14.03 -50.08
CA GLY A 759 19.63 13.09 -50.02
C GLY A 759 19.28 12.69 -48.58
N LEU A 760 18.50 11.63 -48.43
CA LEU A 760 18.07 11.08 -47.14
C LEU A 760 19.10 10.08 -46.60
N MET A 761 19.11 9.85 -45.28
CA MET A 761 19.94 8.81 -44.66
C MET A 761 19.67 7.43 -45.30
N SER A 762 18.40 7.09 -45.53
CA SER A 762 17.96 5.86 -46.17
C SER A 762 18.40 5.67 -47.63
N ASP A 763 18.83 6.74 -48.31
CA ASP A 763 19.30 6.64 -49.70
C ASP A 763 20.71 6.04 -49.78
N LYS A 764 21.48 6.17 -48.69
CA LYS A 764 22.89 5.77 -48.64
C LYS A 764 23.14 4.51 -47.80
N TRP A 765 22.36 4.29 -46.74
CA TRP A 765 22.49 3.13 -45.86
C TRP A 765 21.16 2.37 -45.74
N LYS A 766 21.24 1.04 -45.61
CA LYS A 766 20.08 0.21 -45.26
C LYS A 766 19.80 0.37 -43.77
N MET A 767 18.82 1.20 -43.45
CA MET A 767 18.45 1.56 -42.09
C MET A 767 17.45 0.55 -41.52
N HIS A 768 17.82 -0.12 -40.43
CA HIS A 768 17.01 -1.11 -39.73
C HIS A 768 16.68 -0.60 -38.33
N ARG A 769 15.49 -0.01 -38.17
CA ARG A 769 15.01 0.47 -36.88
C ARG A 769 14.63 -0.71 -35.99
N LEU A 770 15.25 -0.81 -34.83
CA LEU A 770 15.02 -1.82 -33.81
C LEU A 770 14.51 -1.17 -32.53
N ALA A 771 13.91 -1.98 -31.67
CA ALA A 771 13.56 -1.53 -30.34
C ALA A 771 14.74 -1.61 -29.35
N SER A 772 15.69 -2.50 -29.61
CA SER A 772 17.04 -2.56 -29.03
C SER A 772 17.94 -3.30 -30.01
N THR A 773 19.23 -2.96 -30.06
CA THR A 773 20.21 -3.71 -30.86
C THR A 773 20.44 -5.13 -30.31
N GLY A 774 20.05 -5.40 -29.06
CA GLY A 774 20.05 -6.73 -28.45
C GLY A 774 19.24 -7.77 -29.24
N LYS A 775 18.21 -7.33 -30.00
CA LYS A 775 17.42 -8.22 -30.86
C LYS A 775 18.25 -8.91 -31.95
N LEU A 776 19.39 -8.35 -32.33
CA LEU A 776 20.29 -9.01 -33.29
C LEU A 776 20.81 -10.35 -32.77
N ALA A 777 20.99 -10.47 -31.45
CA ALA A 777 21.41 -11.72 -30.80
C ALA A 777 20.31 -12.79 -30.80
N SER A 778 19.03 -12.42 -30.85
CA SER A 778 17.90 -13.36 -30.83
C SER A 778 17.42 -13.81 -32.22
N ILE A 779 17.57 -12.99 -33.26
CA ILE A 779 16.98 -13.23 -34.60
C ILE A 779 17.60 -14.40 -35.39
N ARG A 780 18.87 -14.78 -35.14
CA ARG A 780 19.60 -15.70 -36.05
C ARG A 780 19.57 -17.20 -35.70
N LYS A 781 18.82 -17.66 -34.69
CA LYS A 781 18.68 -19.10 -34.38
C LYS A 781 17.42 -19.78 -34.95
N THR A 782 16.48 -19.05 -35.53
CA THR A 782 15.28 -19.61 -36.16
C THR A 782 15.47 -20.02 -37.62
N GLY A 783 16.69 -19.90 -38.16
CA GLY A 783 17.06 -20.37 -39.49
C GLY A 783 17.92 -21.62 -39.42
N ASN A 784 17.28 -22.79 -39.36
CA ASN A 784 17.80 -24.06 -39.88
C ASN A 784 16.64 -24.91 -40.41
#